data_AF-A0A7R9ISU3-F1
#
_entry.id   AF-A0A7R9ISU3-F1
#
_cell.length_a   1.000
_cell.length_b   1.000
_cell.length_c   1.000
_cell.angle_alpha   90.00
_cell.angle_beta   90.00
_cell.angle_gamma   90.00
#
_symmetry.space_group_name_H-M   'P 1'
#
loop_
_entity.id
_entity.type
_entity.pdbx_description
1 polymer ?
#
loop_
_entity_poly.entity_id
_entity_poly.type
_entity_poly.pdbx_seq_one_letter_code
_entity_poly.pdbx_strand_id
1 'polypeptide(L)'
;MQPLKSQSMTSLEQSQQEEEDISSDRDFLQELLRVSEDDPTLILHHLEVSPACNSGDNYMSAVTRVRVRGSRKAGTLGCSLARCESDALDDLTRVRVRGSRKAGTLAMVEWSGRLTTCPEDPGSILSVTEWSGRLTTGPEDPGSILSMTEWSGRLTKDLEDSGSILSLTEWSGRLNTRLEDPGSILSLSGRLTTDLEDPGSILSVAEWSGRLTTDLEDSGSILSLTEWSGRLTTGLEDSGSILSMAERSGRLTTGLEDPGSILSLTEWSGRLTTEGRWSLVLKRQPPKVSTRELLRTDPVFKNETAAYSRVILSFERFSGDGEDAPRVPKCLHANLAFRNDVIVLEDLQPAGFRMCDRQEGLDLEHSKLALQELARYHALSLAMKRLEPEAFLCTRHQIREVIFVQEAAHLFSPSLETACKMAIGGLRISALQAGDDGGPLLLKAVKALESQRGTIFNKMVGLVKPSEPFSVITHGDFWINNILFRYKEEGGGRLAVEDVRLLDLQVARYCSPAIDILHFLYTSTFRDTRRRHYQELLRAYHQSLTAAFQRLVRGSPHEGEVPMTLRELRREVTRCEMYGLFAGMWIMTAVTADVDNLPDVGSYRLEDFYSDESLANWISTQTPSYRQRTKDLVLEYLDKGIL
;
A
#
# COMPACT_ATOMS: atom_id res chain seq x y z
N MET A 1 19.07 -13.18 -50.03
CA MET A 1 18.52 -13.77 -48.79
C MET A 1 17.45 -12.82 -48.29
N GLN A 2 16.19 -13.27 -48.28
CA GLN A 2 15.08 -12.48 -47.76
C GLN A 2 15.20 -12.31 -46.24
N PRO A 3 14.76 -11.18 -45.65
CA PRO A 3 14.75 -10.99 -44.21
C PRO A 3 13.67 -11.89 -43.59
N LEU A 4 14.04 -12.63 -42.55
CA LEU A 4 13.11 -13.38 -41.69
C LEU A 4 12.12 -12.38 -41.07
N LYS A 5 10.85 -12.47 -41.47
CA LYS A 5 9.74 -11.78 -40.81
C LYS A 5 9.67 -12.27 -39.37
N SER A 6 9.83 -11.35 -38.41
CA SER A 6 9.38 -11.58 -37.03
C SER A 6 7.88 -11.87 -37.07
N GLN A 7 7.47 -13.08 -36.69
CA GLN A 7 6.06 -13.38 -36.51
C GLN A 7 5.55 -12.56 -35.32
N SER A 8 4.65 -11.62 -35.59
CA SER A 8 3.84 -10.99 -34.55
C SER A 8 2.87 -12.03 -34.01
N MET A 9 2.88 -12.27 -32.70
CA MET A 9 1.91 -13.16 -32.06
C MET A 9 0.48 -12.69 -32.36
N THR A 10 -0.41 -13.66 -32.61
CA THR A 10 -1.83 -13.40 -32.81
C THR A 10 -2.50 -13.01 -31.49
N SER A 11 -3.63 -12.30 -31.54
CA SER A 11 -4.37 -11.87 -30.34
C SER A 11 -4.82 -13.03 -29.44
N LEU A 12 -4.98 -14.23 -30.01
CA LEU A 12 -5.31 -15.47 -29.28
C LEU A 12 -4.09 -16.07 -28.55
N GLU A 13 -2.90 -16.00 -29.15
CA GLU A 13 -1.65 -16.44 -28.51
C GLU A 13 -1.26 -15.49 -27.36
N GLN A 14 -1.55 -14.20 -27.50
CA GLN A 14 -1.37 -13.21 -26.42
C GLN A 14 -2.31 -13.49 -25.24
N SER A 15 -3.60 -13.77 -25.49
CA SER A 15 -4.54 -14.10 -24.41
C SER A 15 -4.23 -15.42 -23.71
N GLN A 16 -3.71 -16.42 -24.44
CA GLN A 16 -3.32 -17.71 -23.85
C GLN A 16 -2.05 -17.60 -23.01
N GLN A 17 -1.08 -16.79 -23.45
CA GLN A 17 0.12 -16.49 -22.67
C GLN A 17 -0.22 -15.70 -21.39
N GLU A 18 -1.14 -14.73 -21.47
CA GLU A 18 -1.63 -13.98 -20.31
C GLU A 18 -2.35 -14.87 -19.30
N GLU A 19 -3.19 -15.82 -19.74
CA GLU A 19 -3.85 -16.79 -18.86
C GLU A 19 -2.85 -17.76 -18.19
N GLU A 20 -1.84 -18.23 -18.92
CA GLU A 20 -0.77 -19.08 -18.36
C GLU A 20 0.10 -18.32 -17.33
N ASP A 21 0.44 -17.06 -17.62
CA ASP A 21 1.23 -16.21 -16.72
C ASP A 21 0.45 -15.89 -15.44
N ILE A 22 -0.85 -15.60 -15.54
CA ILE A 22 -1.74 -15.36 -14.38
C ILE A 22 -1.91 -16.63 -13.53
N SER A 23 -2.04 -17.79 -14.18
CA SER A 23 -2.15 -19.08 -13.47
C SER A 23 -0.86 -19.43 -12.72
N SER A 24 0.30 -19.23 -13.36
CA SER A 24 1.63 -19.39 -12.74
C SER A 24 1.83 -18.43 -11.55
N ASP A 25 1.41 -17.17 -11.70
CA ASP A 25 1.48 -16.17 -10.64
C ASP A 25 0.59 -16.53 -9.44
N ARG A 26 -0.61 -17.09 -9.66
CA ARG A 26 -1.51 -17.49 -8.59
C ARG A 26 -0.89 -18.58 -7.70
N ASP A 27 -0.33 -19.64 -8.31
CA ASP A 27 0.28 -20.73 -7.54
C ASP A 27 1.49 -20.24 -6.75
N PHE A 28 2.33 -19.41 -7.38
CA PHE A 28 3.47 -18.78 -6.73
C PHE A 28 3.05 -17.87 -5.55
N LEU A 29 2.07 -16.97 -5.76
CA LEU A 29 1.59 -16.06 -4.73
C LEU A 29 0.87 -16.79 -3.59
N GLN A 30 0.18 -17.89 -3.88
CA GLN A 30 -0.46 -18.70 -2.85
C GLN A 30 0.58 -19.29 -1.90
N GLU A 31 1.65 -19.90 -2.44
CA GLU A 31 2.71 -20.47 -1.61
C GLU A 31 3.44 -19.37 -0.82
N LEU A 32 3.68 -18.22 -1.46
CA LEU A 32 4.27 -17.08 -0.80
C LEU A 32 3.43 -16.57 0.38
N LEU A 33 2.12 -16.40 0.16
CA LEU A 33 1.20 -15.91 1.19
C LEU A 33 1.03 -16.91 2.34
N ARG A 34 1.03 -18.21 2.06
CA ARG A 34 1.03 -19.25 3.12
C ARG A 34 2.22 -19.11 4.06
N VAL A 35 3.40 -18.84 3.52
CA VAL A 35 4.62 -18.65 4.31
C VAL A 35 4.59 -17.31 5.04
N SER A 36 4.15 -16.22 4.39
CA SER A 36 4.16 -14.89 5.01
C SER A 36 3.12 -14.72 6.11
N GLU A 37 1.97 -15.40 6.00
CA GLU A 37 0.87 -15.38 6.97
C GLU A 37 0.96 -16.52 8.01
N ASP A 38 1.95 -17.41 7.88
CA ASP A 38 2.05 -18.65 8.67
C ASP A 38 0.76 -19.50 8.65
N ASP A 39 0.11 -19.56 7.48
CA ASP A 39 -1.17 -20.25 7.28
C ASP A 39 -1.11 -21.19 6.08
N PRO A 40 -0.82 -22.50 6.28
CA PRO A 40 -0.77 -23.47 5.19
C PRO A 40 -2.13 -23.78 4.57
N THR A 41 -3.23 -23.31 5.17
CA THR A 41 -4.60 -23.61 4.74
C THR A 41 -5.16 -22.58 3.75
N LEU A 42 -4.42 -21.50 3.52
CA LEU A 42 -4.76 -20.42 2.60
C LEU A 42 -4.87 -20.94 1.16
N ILE A 43 -5.99 -20.63 0.50
CA ILE A 43 -6.30 -20.96 -0.88
C ILE A 43 -6.74 -19.68 -1.59
N LEU A 44 -6.05 -19.30 -2.66
CA LEU A 44 -6.42 -18.14 -3.47
C LEU A 44 -7.52 -18.50 -4.44
N HIS A 45 -8.53 -17.64 -4.61
CA HIS A 45 -9.66 -17.85 -5.53
C HIS A 45 -9.66 -16.87 -6.70
N HIS A 46 -9.32 -15.62 -6.42
CA HIS A 46 -9.35 -14.52 -7.39
C HIS A 46 -8.05 -13.74 -7.36
N LEU A 47 -7.59 -13.35 -8.54
CA LEU A 47 -6.39 -12.55 -8.74
C LEU A 47 -6.70 -11.48 -9.80
N GLU A 48 -6.57 -10.22 -9.42
CA GLU A 48 -6.70 -9.06 -10.31
C GLU A 48 -5.32 -8.43 -10.50
N VAL A 49 -4.91 -8.16 -11.75
CA VAL A 49 -3.65 -7.49 -12.06
C VAL A 49 -3.94 -6.12 -12.67
N SER A 50 -3.29 -5.08 -12.16
CA SER A 50 -3.32 -3.73 -12.73
C SER A 50 -1.91 -3.12 -12.75
N PRO A 51 -1.67 -2.03 -13.52
CA PRO A 51 -0.44 -1.25 -13.36
C PRO A 51 -0.29 -0.71 -11.92
N ALA A 52 0.93 -0.72 -11.37
CA ALA A 52 1.20 -0.17 -10.04
C ALA A 52 1.64 1.30 -10.06
N CYS A 53 2.22 1.75 -11.18
CA CYS A 53 2.74 3.09 -11.39
C CYS A 53 2.17 3.68 -12.68
N ASN A 54 2.19 5.01 -12.81
CA ASN A 54 1.82 5.64 -14.07
C ASN A 54 2.92 5.43 -15.11
N SER A 55 2.60 5.66 -16.38
CA SER A 55 3.58 5.66 -17.45
C SER A 55 4.71 6.65 -17.14
N GLY A 56 5.96 6.19 -17.25
CA GLY A 56 7.15 7.02 -17.02
C GLY A 56 7.52 7.28 -15.56
N ASP A 57 6.86 6.63 -14.60
CA ASP A 57 7.29 6.67 -13.20
C ASP A 57 8.39 5.63 -12.90
N ASN A 58 8.45 4.54 -13.66
CA ASN A 58 9.53 3.55 -13.61
C ASN A 58 9.92 3.10 -15.03
N TYR A 59 11.21 3.18 -15.35
CA TYR A 59 11.76 2.84 -16.67
C TYR A 59 12.56 1.53 -16.68
N MET A 60 12.98 1.02 -15.51
CA MET A 60 13.95 -0.08 -15.41
C MET A 60 13.32 -1.41 -15.01
N SER A 61 12.01 -1.43 -14.74
CA SER A 61 11.26 -2.66 -14.42
C SER A 61 9.78 -2.51 -14.77
N ALA A 62 9.12 -3.64 -15.01
CA ALA A 62 7.66 -3.69 -15.07
C ALA A 62 7.12 -3.83 -13.64
N VAL A 63 6.21 -2.93 -13.25
CA VAL A 63 5.63 -2.93 -11.90
C VAL A 63 4.11 -3.10 -12.00
N THR A 64 3.62 -4.22 -11.46
CA THR A 64 2.19 -4.54 -11.45
C THR A 64 1.68 -4.62 -10.02
N ARG A 65 0.48 -4.14 -9.80
CA ARG A 65 -0.28 -4.33 -8.57
C ARG A 65 -1.13 -5.58 -8.76
N VAL A 66 -1.13 -6.44 -7.76
CA VAL A 66 -1.92 -7.66 -7.74
C VAL A 66 -2.81 -7.64 -6.51
N ARG A 67 -4.13 -7.63 -6.73
CA ARG A 67 -5.12 -7.80 -5.67
C ARG A 67 -5.59 -9.24 -5.65
N VAL A 68 -5.50 -9.86 -4.49
CA VAL A 68 -5.75 -11.27 -4.29
C VAL A 68 -6.89 -11.45 -3.30
N ARG A 69 -7.85 -12.32 -3.64
CA ARG A 69 -8.85 -12.82 -2.69
C ARG A 69 -8.69 -14.33 -2.51
N GLY A 70 -8.78 -14.78 -1.28
CA GLY A 70 -8.62 -16.19 -0.92
C GLY A 70 -9.44 -16.57 0.29
N SER A 71 -9.45 -17.86 0.63
CA SER A 71 -10.01 -18.34 1.87
C SER A 71 -9.00 -19.16 2.65
N ARG A 72 -9.08 -19.10 3.99
CA ARG A 72 -8.29 -19.90 4.92
C ARG A 72 -9.20 -20.70 5.83
N LYS A 73 -8.73 -21.83 6.38
CA LYS A 73 -9.47 -22.52 7.44
C LYS A 73 -9.34 -21.72 8.72
N ALA A 74 -10.42 -21.57 9.49
CA ALA A 74 -10.31 -20.97 10.80
C ALA A 74 -9.38 -21.83 11.69
N GLY A 75 -8.22 -21.27 12.03
CA GLY A 75 -7.35 -21.84 13.05
C GLY A 75 -8.01 -21.76 14.42
N THR A 76 -7.76 -22.74 15.27
CA THR A 76 -8.08 -22.66 16.70
C THR A 76 -7.22 -21.54 17.28
N LEU A 77 -7.81 -20.37 17.56
CA LEU A 77 -7.13 -19.29 18.27
C LEU A 77 -6.59 -19.87 19.59
N GLY A 78 -5.27 -19.97 19.70
CA GLY A 78 -4.60 -20.28 20.96
C GLY A 78 -4.84 -19.14 21.93
N CYS A 79 -5.93 -19.22 22.69
CA CYS A 79 -6.24 -18.31 23.77
C CYS A 79 -5.21 -18.54 24.89
N SER A 80 -4.26 -17.63 25.03
CA SER A 80 -3.45 -17.54 26.25
C SER A 80 -4.37 -17.07 27.37
N LEU A 81 -4.78 -18.02 28.22
CA LEU A 81 -5.59 -17.80 29.41
C LEU A 81 -4.88 -16.84 30.38
N ALA A 82 -5.19 -15.55 30.29
CA ALA A 82 -5.04 -14.65 31.43
C ALA A 82 -6.20 -14.92 32.40
N ARG A 83 -5.89 -15.61 33.51
CA ARG A 83 -6.81 -15.77 34.64
C ARG A 83 -7.10 -14.40 35.24
N CYS A 84 -8.37 -14.00 35.29
CA CYS A 84 -8.87 -13.06 36.29
C CYS A 84 -10.01 -13.73 37.05
N GLU A 85 -9.85 -13.72 38.37
CA GLU A 85 -10.73 -14.31 39.36
C GLU A 85 -12.08 -13.58 39.46
N SER A 86 -13.05 -14.31 39.96
CA SER A 86 -14.42 -13.95 40.31
C SER A 86 -14.53 -12.67 41.12
N ASP A 87 -15.62 -11.91 40.92
CA ASP A 87 -16.57 -11.62 42.01
C ASP A 87 -17.86 -10.90 41.54
N ALA A 88 -18.96 -11.32 42.18
CA ALA A 88 -20.23 -10.63 42.43
C ALA A 88 -21.26 -10.43 41.29
N LEU A 89 -22.33 -11.25 41.38
CA LEU A 89 -23.72 -10.85 41.09
C LEU A 89 -24.17 -9.78 42.10
N ASP A 90 -24.89 -8.74 41.67
CA ASP A 90 -26.29 -8.47 42.06
C ASP A 90 -26.84 -7.16 41.43
N ASP A 91 -28.17 -7.06 41.46
CA ASP A 91 -29.04 -5.88 41.24
C ASP A 91 -29.61 -5.57 39.84
N LEU A 92 -30.79 -6.17 39.61
CA LEU A 92 -31.91 -5.60 38.87
C LEU A 92 -32.41 -4.28 39.52
N THR A 93 -32.64 -3.21 38.76
CA THR A 93 -34.00 -2.64 38.50
C THR A 93 -34.03 -1.23 37.86
N ARG A 94 -35.09 -1.05 37.05
CA ARG A 94 -35.85 0.19 36.68
C ARG A 94 -35.41 0.99 35.46
N VAL A 95 -36.15 0.77 34.36
CA VAL A 95 -36.55 1.84 33.44
C VAL A 95 -38.07 1.99 33.47
N ARG A 96 -38.53 3.22 33.64
CA ARG A 96 -39.93 3.64 33.83
C ARG A 96 -40.32 4.42 32.58
N VAL A 97 -41.27 3.94 31.77
CA VAL A 97 -41.81 4.69 30.63
C VAL A 97 -43.23 5.14 30.91
N ARG A 98 -43.44 6.46 30.81
CA ARG A 98 -44.73 7.15 30.91
C ARG A 98 -45.46 7.06 29.56
N GLY A 99 -46.74 6.74 29.58
CA GLY A 99 -47.59 6.68 28.39
C GLY A 99 -48.30 7.99 28.05
N SER A 100 -48.63 8.13 26.76
CA SER A 100 -49.77 8.88 26.24
C SER A 100 -50.39 8.13 25.05
N ARG A 101 -51.71 7.92 25.09
CA ARG A 101 -52.58 7.19 24.12
C ARG A 101 -52.52 7.83 22.71
N LYS A 102 -52.80 7.18 21.56
CA LYS A 102 -53.71 6.09 21.19
C LYS A 102 -53.18 5.35 19.94
N ALA A 103 -53.23 4.03 19.90
CA ALA A 103 -53.43 3.18 18.70
C ALA A 103 -53.81 1.77 19.21
N GLY A 104 -54.55 1.00 18.42
CA GLY A 104 -55.18 -0.26 18.85
C GLY A 104 -54.17 -1.30 19.36
N THR A 105 -54.64 -2.21 20.21
CA THR A 105 -53.86 -3.36 20.66
C THR A 105 -54.57 -4.60 20.15
N LEU A 106 -53.89 -5.42 19.34
CA LEU A 106 -54.44 -6.67 18.82
C LEU A 106 -53.92 -7.85 19.64
N ALA A 107 -54.82 -8.65 20.21
CA ALA A 107 -54.51 -9.94 20.84
C ALA A 107 -55.32 -11.03 20.13
N MET A 108 -54.65 -12.00 19.51
CA MET A 108 -55.27 -13.13 18.81
C MET A 108 -54.87 -14.43 19.49
N VAL A 109 -55.86 -15.20 19.96
CA VAL A 109 -55.60 -16.40 20.78
C VAL A 109 -55.54 -17.67 19.93
N GLU A 110 -56.46 -17.89 18.99
CA GLU A 110 -56.45 -19.08 18.11
C GLU A 110 -57.09 -18.75 16.75
N TRP A 111 -56.49 -19.20 15.64
CA TRP A 111 -57.12 -19.07 14.31
C TRP A 111 -56.70 -20.15 13.29
N SER A 112 -57.66 -20.58 12.47
CA SER A 112 -57.46 -21.46 11.31
C SER A 112 -58.22 -20.97 10.07
N GLY A 113 -57.55 -20.74 8.93
CA GLY A 113 -58.21 -20.29 7.68
C GLY A 113 -57.28 -19.69 6.61
N ARG A 114 -57.87 -19.00 5.61
CA ARG A 114 -57.15 -18.17 4.60
C ARG A 114 -57.50 -16.69 4.79
N LEU A 115 -56.50 -15.85 5.03
CA LEU A 115 -56.64 -14.40 5.23
C LEU A 115 -55.98 -13.68 4.04
N THR A 116 -56.73 -12.84 3.34
CA THR A 116 -56.28 -12.12 2.14
C THR A 116 -55.90 -10.66 2.40
N THR A 117 -56.28 -10.09 3.55
CA THR A 117 -56.00 -8.69 3.94
C THR A 117 -55.87 -8.56 5.47
N CYS A 118 -54.80 -7.94 5.95
CA CYS A 118 -54.60 -7.51 7.34
C CYS A 118 -54.86 -5.99 7.49
N PRO A 119 -55.12 -5.46 8.71
CA PRO A 119 -55.26 -4.02 8.93
C PRO A 119 -53.93 -3.29 8.68
N GLU A 120 -53.99 -2.11 8.05
CA GLU A 120 -52.92 -1.10 8.07
C GLU A 120 -52.82 -0.52 9.50
N ASP A 121 -51.61 -0.43 10.06
CA ASP A 121 -51.31 0.10 11.43
C ASP A 121 -51.99 -0.63 12.61
N PRO A 122 -51.65 -1.91 12.91
CA PRO A 122 -52.25 -2.63 14.04
C PRO A 122 -51.78 -2.15 15.42
N GLY A 123 -50.74 -1.30 15.52
CA GLY A 123 -50.04 -1.02 16.77
C GLY A 123 -49.31 -2.26 17.30
N SER A 124 -48.94 -2.29 18.59
CA SER A 124 -48.17 -3.41 19.17
C SER A 124 -48.93 -4.74 19.19
N ILE A 125 -48.28 -5.81 18.71
CA ILE A 125 -48.79 -7.19 18.74
C ILE A 125 -48.28 -7.88 20.00
N LEU A 126 -49.19 -8.15 20.94
CA LEU A 126 -48.84 -8.70 22.27
C LEU A 126 -48.57 -10.21 22.26
N SER A 127 -49.41 -11.00 21.59
CA SER A 127 -49.26 -12.46 21.55
C SER A 127 -50.10 -13.09 20.44
N VAL A 128 -49.53 -14.07 19.73
CA VAL A 128 -50.26 -15.02 18.85
C VAL A 128 -49.93 -16.43 19.34
N THR A 129 -50.93 -17.16 19.85
CA THR A 129 -50.70 -18.43 20.57
C THR A 129 -50.75 -19.69 19.72
N GLU A 130 -51.65 -19.79 18.74
CA GLU A 130 -51.72 -20.90 17.76
C GLU A 130 -52.26 -20.42 16.41
N TRP A 131 -51.56 -20.74 15.30
CA TRP A 131 -52.04 -20.42 13.95
C TRP A 131 -51.75 -21.52 12.91
N SER A 132 -52.80 -21.91 12.18
CA SER A 132 -52.72 -22.78 11.00
C SER A 132 -53.43 -22.19 9.76
N GLY A 133 -52.68 -21.70 8.77
CA GLY A 133 -53.27 -21.06 7.58
C GLY A 133 -52.29 -20.39 6.62
N ARG A 134 -52.77 -19.96 5.44
CA ARG A 134 -51.98 -19.21 4.45
C ARG A 134 -52.30 -17.71 4.57
N LEU A 135 -51.29 -16.90 4.87
CA LEU A 135 -51.37 -15.44 4.82
C LEU A 135 -50.72 -14.96 3.52
N THR A 136 -51.40 -14.12 2.74
CA THR A 136 -50.83 -13.56 1.50
C THR A 136 -50.29 -12.14 1.66
N THR A 137 -50.65 -11.44 2.74
CA THR A 137 -50.27 -10.05 3.04
C THR A 137 -50.01 -9.93 4.55
N GLY A 138 -48.83 -9.43 4.95
CA GLY A 138 -48.49 -9.10 6.34
C GLY A 138 -48.92 -7.66 6.72
N PRO A 139 -48.92 -7.30 8.03
CA PRO A 139 -49.14 -5.92 8.45
C PRO A 139 -47.95 -5.02 8.06
N GLU A 140 -48.25 -3.80 7.59
CA GLU A 140 -47.28 -2.71 7.47
C GLU A 140 -47.23 -1.98 8.84
N ASP A 141 -46.04 -1.65 9.32
CA ASP A 141 -45.73 -0.98 10.60
C ASP A 141 -46.32 -1.62 11.89
N PRO A 142 -46.00 -2.88 12.23
CA PRO A 142 -46.57 -3.57 13.39
C PRO A 142 -46.06 -3.08 14.76
N GLY A 143 -45.23 -2.05 14.85
CA GLY A 143 -44.60 -1.64 16.11
C GLY A 143 -43.84 -2.82 16.77
N SER A 144 -43.97 -3.02 18.10
CA SER A 144 -43.30 -4.12 18.81
C SER A 144 -44.08 -5.45 18.75
N ILE A 145 -43.38 -6.56 18.49
CA ILE A 145 -43.91 -7.93 18.51
C ILE A 145 -43.39 -8.64 19.77
N LEU A 146 -44.27 -8.91 20.73
CA LEU A 146 -43.86 -9.47 22.02
C LEU A 146 -43.69 -10.99 22.04
N SER A 147 -44.59 -11.76 21.42
CA SER A 147 -44.43 -13.22 21.34
C SER A 147 -45.29 -13.88 20.25
N MET A 148 -44.75 -14.84 19.51
CA MET A 148 -45.55 -15.81 18.73
C MET A 148 -45.15 -17.23 19.11
N THR A 149 -46.14 -18.05 19.46
CA THR A 149 -45.98 -19.48 19.77
C THR A 149 -46.75 -20.32 18.74
N GLU A 150 -46.23 -21.48 18.37
CA GLU A 150 -46.91 -22.52 17.57
C GLU A 150 -47.51 -22.06 16.22
N TRP A 151 -46.64 -21.80 15.24
CA TRP A 151 -47.06 -21.48 13.85
C TRP A 151 -46.74 -22.61 12.86
N SER A 152 -47.66 -22.90 11.93
CA SER A 152 -47.50 -23.95 10.89
C SER A 152 -47.83 -23.48 9.46
N GLY A 153 -48.07 -22.18 9.25
CA GLY A 153 -48.53 -21.62 7.98
C GLY A 153 -47.46 -21.29 6.92
N ARG A 154 -47.87 -20.57 5.86
CA ARG A 154 -46.96 -19.97 4.86
C ARG A 154 -47.16 -18.45 4.80
N LEU A 155 -46.07 -17.69 4.95
CA LEU A 155 -46.01 -16.22 4.86
C LEU A 155 -45.15 -15.83 3.63
N THR A 156 -45.60 -14.87 2.81
CA THR A 156 -44.97 -14.56 1.51
C THR A 156 -44.82 -13.06 1.19
N LYS A 157 -44.95 -12.15 2.16
CA LYS A 157 -44.70 -10.70 1.97
C LYS A 157 -43.78 -10.18 3.09
N ASP A 158 -42.93 -9.22 2.76
CA ASP A 158 -41.93 -8.59 3.62
C ASP A 158 -42.55 -7.90 4.84
N LEU A 159 -41.77 -7.80 5.92
CA LEU A 159 -42.08 -7.09 7.15
C LEU A 159 -41.10 -5.93 7.25
N GLU A 160 -41.58 -4.73 6.93
CA GLU A 160 -40.84 -3.46 7.03
C GLU A 160 -41.11 -2.82 8.40
N ASP A 161 -40.12 -2.14 8.97
CA ASP A 161 -40.21 -1.31 10.19
C ASP A 161 -40.79 -2.03 11.44
N SER A 162 -40.41 -3.29 11.63
CA SER A 162 -40.79 -4.02 12.84
C SER A 162 -39.95 -3.56 14.05
N GLY A 163 -40.59 -3.01 15.08
CA GLY A 163 -39.90 -2.71 16.34
C GLY A 163 -39.39 -3.98 17.04
N SER A 164 -38.94 -3.87 18.29
CA SER A 164 -38.30 -5.00 19.01
C SER A 164 -39.13 -6.31 19.00
N ILE A 165 -38.47 -7.42 18.65
CA ILE A 165 -39.03 -8.77 18.63
C ILE A 165 -38.53 -9.56 19.84
N LEU A 166 -39.42 -9.84 20.79
CA LEU A 166 -39.03 -10.43 22.09
C LEU A 166 -38.95 -11.97 22.09
N SER A 167 -39.79 -12.70 21.36
CA SER A 167 -39.63 -14.16 21.24
C SER A 167 -40.47 -14.77 20.12
N LEU A 168 -39.87 -15.60 19.27
CA LEU A 168 -40.59 -16.51 18.37
C LEU A 168 -40.19 -17.95 18.70
N THR A 169 -41.16 -18.76 19.14
CA THR A 169 -40.91 -20.13 19.64
C THR A 169 -41.82 -21.15 18.95
N GLU A 170 -41.25 -22.30 18.57
CA GLU A 170 -41.93 -23.47 18.00
C GLU A 170 -42.61 -23.23 16.64
N TRP A 171 -41.79 -23.11 15.60
CA TRP A 171 -42.26 -22.88 14.25
C TRP A 171 -42.00 -24.03 13.26
N SER A 172 -43.04 -24.49 12.56
CA SER A 172 -43.00 -25.63 11.60
C SER A 172 -43.37 -25.30 10.14
N GLY A 173 -43.76 -24.05 9.85
CA GLY A 173 -44.18 -23.56 8.52
C GLY A 173 -43.02 -23.14 7.57
N ARG A 174 -43.34 -22.42 6.47
CA ARG A 174 -42.33 -21.77 5.59
C ARG A 174 -42.55 -20.24 5.53
N LEU A 175 -41.53 -19.47 5.93
CA LEU A 175 -41.46 -18.00 5.86
C LEU A 175 -40.52 -17.69 4.70
N ASN A 176 -41.03 -17.01 3.67
CA ASN A 176 -40.28 -16.55 2.51
C ASN A 176 -40.39 -15.02 2.45
N THR A 177 -39.85 -14.32 3.45
CA THR A 177 -40.02 -12.87 3.61
C THR A 177 -38.71 -12.22 4.02
N ARG A 178 -38.52 -10.96 3.66
CA ARG A 178 -37.46 -10.09 4.18
C ARG A 178 -37.92 -9.41 5.48
N LEU A 179 -36.97 -9.21 6.39
CA LEU A 179 -37.14 -8.45 7.62
C LEU A 179 -36.15 -7.28 7.55
N GLU A 180 -36.68 -6.08 7.35
CA GLU A 180 -35.92 -4.82 7.35
C GLU A 180 -36.11 -4.13 8.71
N ASP A 181 -35.02 -3.70 9.35
CA ASP A 181 -34.98 -2.96 10.62
C ASP A 181 -35.67 -3.60 11.87
N PRO A 182 -35.47 -4.89 12.21
CA PRO A 182 -36.22 -5.56 13.29
C PRO A 182 -35.87 -5.14 14.74
N GLY A 183 -35.04 -4.11 14.94
CA GLY A 183 -34.59 -3.69 16.27
C GLY A 183 -33.81 -4.78 17.03
N SER A 184 -34.24 -5.15 18.25
CA SER A 184 -33.60 -6.21 19.06
C SER A 184 -34.39 -7.52 19.00
N ILE A 185 -33.70 -8.63 18.76
CA ILE A 185 -34.27 -9.98 18.69
C ILE A 185 -33.77 -10.80 19.90
N LEU A 186 -34.70 -11.25 20.76
CA LEU A 186 -34.31 -11.98 21.98
C LEU A 186 -34.15 -13.50 21.77
N SER A 187 -35.08 -14.16 21.05
CA SER A 187 -35.08 -15.62 20.84
C SER A 187 -35.82 -16.04 19.57
N LEU A 188 -35.23 -16.97 18.79
CA LEU A 188 -35.82 -17.61 17.60
C LEU A 188 -35.68 -19.14 17.65
N SER A 189 -36.74 -19.89 17.33
CA SER A 189 -36.69 -21.34 17.04
C SER A 189 -37.61 -21.78 15.88
N GLY A 190 -37.13 -22.65 14.97
CA GLY A 190 -37.89 -23.17 13.81
C GLY A 190 -37.16 -23.21 12.45
N ARG A 191 -37.89 -23.35 11.32
CA ARG A 191 -37.32 -23.53 9.96
C ARG A 191 -37.38 -22.26 9.07
N LEU A 192 -36.42 -21.34 9.21
CA LEU A 192 -36.35 -20.06 8.43
C LEU A 192 -35.73 -20.18 7.03
N THR A 193 -36.28 -19.42 6.07
CA THR A 193 -35.74 -19.14 4.73
C THR A 193 -35.96 -17.65 4.41
N THR A 194 -35.23 -16.75 5.07
CA THR A 194 -35.49 -15.29 5.11
C THR A 194 -34.19 -14.51 5.05
N ASP A 195 -34.21 -13.26 4.57
CA ASP A 195 -33.11 -12.29 4.65
C ASP A 195 -33.35 -11.33 5.85
N LEU A 196 -32.29 -10.87 6.53
CA LEU A 196 -32.34 -9.97 7.71
C LEU A 196 -31.42 -8.77 7.46
N GLU A 197 -31.98 -7.59 7.22
CA GLU A 197 -31.24 -6.33 6.98
C GLU A 197 -31.30 -5.47 8.25
N ASP A 198 -30.16 -4.96 8.71
CA ASP A 198 -29.99 -4.09 9.89
C ASP A 198 -30.57 -4.60 11.24
N PRO A 199 -30.33 -5.86 11.65
CA PRO A 199 -30.79 -6.31 12.96
C PRO A 199 -29.92 -5.73 14.09
N GLY A 200 -30.48 -4.83 14.89
CA GLY A 200 -29.82 -4.17 16.01
C GLY A 200 -29.04 -5.10 16.95
N SER A 201 -29.67 -5.93 17.78
CA SER A 201 -28.93 -6.87 18.66
C SER A 201 -29.65 -8.20 18.80
N ILE A 202 -28.91 -9.31 18.66
CA ILE A 202 -29.45 -10.67 18.69
C ILE A 202 -28.94 -11.38 19.96
N LEU A 203 -29.84 -11.65 20.89
CA LEU A 203 -29.48 -12.15 22.23
C LEU A 203 -29.32 -13.68 22.29
N SER A 204 -30.24 -14.44 21.68
CA SER A 204 -30.15 -15.90 21.65
C SER A 204 -30.88 -16.53 20.46
N VAL A 205 -30.37 -17.66 19.94
CA VAL A 205 -31.09 -18.52 18.98
C VAL A 205 -30.95 -19.96 19.47
N ALA A 206 -32.07 -20.53 19.93
CA ALA A 206 -32.08 -21.77 20.72
C ALA A 206 -32.02 -23.04 19.86
N GLU A 207 -32.93 -23.22 18.89
CA GLU A 207 -33.07 -24.49 18.17
C GLU A 207 -33.48 -24.28 16.69
N TRP A 208 -32.68 -24.77 15.74
CA TRP A 208 -32.94 -24.60 14.31
C TRP A 208 -32.69 -25.87 13.47
N SER A 209 -33.63 -26.16 12.56
CA SER A 209 -33.47 -27.22 11.55
C SER A 209 -33.97 -26.73 10.17
N GLY A 210 -33.06 -26.40 9.24
CA GLY A 210 -33.45 -25.74 7.98
C GLY A 210 -32.34 -25.45 6.95
N ARG A 211 -32.63 -24.58 5.97
CA ARG A 211 -31.66 -24.01 5.02
C ARG A 211 -31.69 -22.50 5.21
N LEU A 212 -30.60 -21.91 5.69
CA LEU A 212 -30.51 -20.46 5.93
C LEU A 212 -29.73 -19.81 4.79
N THR A 213 -30.33 -18.83 4.15
CA THR A 213 -29.68 -17.87 3.25
C THR A 213 -29.95 -16.50 3.87
N THR A 214 -29.10 -15.98 4.75
CA THR A 214 -29.29 -14.65 5.40
C THR A 214 -28.09 -13.74 5.21
N ASP A 215 -28.10 -12.83 4.23
CA ASP A 215 -27.11 -11.75 4.17
C ASP A 215 -27.39 -10.87 5.42
N LEU A 216 -26.42 -10.78 6.32
CA LEU A 216 -26.49 -9.99 7.55
C LEU A 216 -25.51 -8.83 7.36
N GLU A 217 -26.02 -7.70 6.92
CA GLU A 217 -25.29 -6.43 6.85
C GLU A 217 -25.55 -5.65 8.17
N ASP A 218 -24.53 -4.98 8.70
CA ASP A 218 -24.60 -4.04 9.84
C ASP A 218 -25.23 -4.55 11.15
N SER A 219 -25.07 -5.83 11.46
CA SER A 219 -25.60 -6.40 12.71
C SER A 219 -24.77 -6.03 13.96
N GLY A 220 -25.43 -5.70 15.07
CA GLY A 220 -24.77 -5.38 16.34
C GLY A 220 -24.16 -6.59 17.06
N SER A 221 -24.44 -6.77 18.37
CA SER A 221 -23.85 -7.88 19.15
C SER A 221 -24.67 -9.17 19.04
N ILE A 222 -23.99 -10.30 18.83
CA ILE A 222 -24.61 -11.65 18.81
C ILE A 222 -24.12 -12.43 20.05
N LEU A 223 -25.04 -12.72 20.98
CA LEU A 223 -24.68 -13.24 22.31
C LEU A 223 -24.61 -14.77 22.40
N SER A 224 -25.53 -15.52 21.78
CA SER A 224 -25.51 -16.99 21.86
C SER A 224 -26.25 -17.72 20.74
N LEU A 225 -25.65 -18.79 20.20
CA LEU A 225 -26.28 -19.74 19.27
C LEU A 225 -26.14 -21.16 19.85
N THR A 226 -27.25 -21.82 20.19
CA THR A 226 -27.21 -23.01 21.06
C THR A 226 -27.39 -24.35 20.34
N GLU A 227 -28.27 -24.55 19.34
CA GLU A 227 -28.39 -25.86 18.63
C GLU A 227 -28.84 -25.75 17.14
N TRP A 228 -28.15 -26.41 16.18
CA TRP A 228 -28.40 -26.32 14.72
C TRP A 228 -28.17 -27.64 13.98
N SER A 229 -29.05 -27.92 13.02
CA SER A 229 -28.87 -28.95 12.01
C SER A 229 -29.35 -28.49 10.62
N GLY A 230 -28.43 -28.22 9.68
CA GLY A 230 -28.81 -27.85 8.30
C GLY A 230 -27.68 -27.30 7.41
N ARG A 231 -28.05 -26.54 6.37
CA ARG A 231 -27.11 -25.85 5.45
C ARG A 231 -27.25 -24.34 5.65
N LEU A 232 -26.16 -23.67 6.03
CA LEU A 232 -26.08 -22.21 6.19
C LEU A 232 -25.27 -21.66 5.01
N THR A 233 -25.75 -20.59 4.37
CA THR A 233 -25.17 -20.08 3.13
C THR A 233 -25.02 -18.56 3.13
N THR A 234 -24.51 -17.90 4.19
CA THR A 234 -24.36 -16.40 4.11
C THR A 234 -23.29 -15.71 4.93
N GLY A 235 -22.87 -14.56 4.37
CA GLY A 235 -21.76 -13.69 4.74
C GLY A 235 -22.20 -12.65 5.76
N LEU A 236 -21.27 -12.35 6.66
CA LEU A 236 -21.36 -11.31 7.68
C LEU A 236 -20.45 -10.19 7.19
N GLU A 237 -21.01 -9.05 6.82
CA GLU A 237 -20.28 -7.79 6.63
C GLU A 237 -20.48 -6.94 7.90
N ASP A 238 -19.41 -6.33 8.42
CA ASP A 238 -19.42 -5.33 9.51
C ASP A 238 -20.16 -5.71 10.82
N SER A 239 -20.09 -6.99 11.21
CA SER A 239 -20.77 -7.50 12.41
C SER A 239 -19.97 -7.35 13.71
N GLY A 240 -20.64 -7.03 14.82
CA GLY A 240 -20.06 -6.86 16.15
C GLY A 240 -19.45 -8.13 16.81
N SER A 241 -19.35 -8.12 18.15
CA SER A 241 -18.73 -9.24 18.90
C SER A 241 -19.64 -10.49 18.98
N ILE A 242 -19.06 -11.68 18.78
CA ILE A 242 -19.78 -12.98 18.89
C ILE A 242 -19.31 -13.71 20.16
N LEU A 243 -20.21 -13.90 21.13
CA LEU A 243 -19.83 -14.35 22.48
C LEU A 243 -19.71 -15.88 22.64
N SER A 244 -20.66 -16.68 22.11
CA SER A 244 -20.59 -18.15 22.21
C SER A 244 -21.41 -18.89 21.14
N MET A 245 -20.89 -20.01 20.64
CA MET A 245 -21.60 -20.99 19.80
C MET A 245 -21.40 -22.40 20.38
N ALA A 246 -22.48 -23.14 20.63
CA ALA A 246 -22.44 -24.49 21.19
C ALA A 246 -22.98 -25.57 20.22
N GLU A 247 -22.33 -26.73 20.25
CA GLU A 247 -22.66 -28.09 19.75
C GLU A 247 -23.33 -28.24 18.38
N ARG A 248 -22.63 -28.76 17.34
CA ARG A 248 -23.23 -28.96 15.98
C ARG A 248 -22.55 -29.93 14.98
N SER A 249 -23.36 -30.38 14.00
CA SER A 249 -22.97 -31.05 12.73
C SER A 249 -23.64 -30.42 11.49
N GLY A 250 -22.86 -29.95 10.50
CA GLY A 250 -23.34 -29.37 9.23
C GLY A 250 -22.26 -28.63 8.40
N ARG A 251 -22.59 -28.21 7.16
CA ARG A 251 -21.67 -27.47 6.26
C ARG A 251 -21.97 -25.97 6.31
N LEU A 252 -21.07 -25.17 6.89
CA LEU A 252 -21.01 -23.72 6.68
C LEU A 252 -20.19 -23.41 5.43
N THR A 253 -20.62 -22.43 4.66
CA THR A 253 -19.85 -21.85 3.57
C THR A 253 -20.00 -20.35 3.69
N THR A 254 -19.14 -19.67 4.44
CA THR A 254 -18.97 -18.21 4.33
C THR A 254 -17.76 -17.60 4.99
N GLY A 255 -17.25 -16.56 4.31
CA GLY A 255 -16.30 -15.57 4.78
C GLY A 255 -16.94 -14.60 5.77
N LEU A 256 -16.15 -14.24 6.77
CA LEU A 256 -16.39 -13.14 7.67
C LEU A 256 -15.58 -11.96 7.10
N GLU A 257 -16.22 -10.85 6.75
CA GLU A 257 -15.52 -9.57 6.52
C GLU A 257 -15.51 -8.83 7.87
N ASP A 258 -14.30 -8.55 8.39
CA ASP A 258 -14.05 -7.82 9.63
C ASP A 258 -14.91 -8.18 10.87
N PRO A 259 -15.03 -9.47 11.26
CA PRO A 259 -15.70 -9.80 12.51
C PRO A 259 -14.90 -9.27 13.70
N GLY A 260 -15.59 -8.79 14.74
CA GLY A 260 -14.97 -8.49 16.04
C GLY A 260 -14.36 -9.72 16.73
N SER A 261 -14.27 -9.69 18.06
CA SER A 261 -13.70 -10.80 18.85
C SER A 261 -14.65 -12.01 18.91
N ILE A 262 -14.15 -13.22 18.59
CA ILE A 262 -14.85 -14.50 18.81
C ILE A 262 -14.29 -15.14 20.10
N LEU A 263 -15.11 -15.28 21.14
CA LEU A 263 -14.64 -15.60 22.50
C LEU A 263 -14.60 -17.09 22.85
N SER A 264 -15.48 -17.94 22.30
CA SER A 264 -15.42 -19.40 22.54
C SER A 264 -16.14 -20.23 21.47
N LEU A 265 -15.53 -21.36 21.10
CA LEU A 265 -16.08 -22.40 20.23
C LEU A 265 -15.97 -23.74 20.97
N THR A 266 -17.09 -24.39 21.28
CA THR A 266 -17.12 -25.73 21.88
C THR A 266 -17.70 -26.74 20.89
N GLU A 267 -16.85 -27.69 20.48
CA GLU A 267 -17.10 -28.87 19.63
C GLU A 267 -17.86 -28.65 18.30
N TRP A 268 -17.08 -28.57 17.21
CA TRP A 268 -17.55 -28.36 15.83
C TRP A 268 -17.10 -29.50 14.92
N SER A 269 -18.00 -30.06 14.11
CA SER A 269 -17.70 -31.13 13.14
C SER A 269 -17.78 -30.73 11.65
N GLY A 270 -17.97 -29.43 11.34
CA GLY A 270 -18.00 -28.88 9.96
C GLY A 270 -16.69 -28.21 9.49
N ARG A 271 -16.69 -27.57 8.31
CA ARG A 271 -15.53 -26.79 7.78
C ARG A 271 -15.83 -25.28 7.91
N LEU A 272 -14.97 -24.51 8.57
CA LEU A 272 -15.11 -23.05 8.72
C LEU A 272 -14.00 -22.35 7.91
N THR A 273 -14.36 -21.40 7.05
CA THR A 273 -13.41 -20.74 6.13
C THR A 273 -13.59 -19.23 6.16
N THR A 274 -12.57 -18.45 6.56
CA THR A 274 -12.63 -16.98 6.48
C THR A 274 -12.07 -16.51 5.14
N GLU A 275 -12.61 -15.44 4.57
CA GLU A 275 -12.03 -14.81 3.39
C GLU A 275 -10.89 -13.85 3.79
N GLY A 276 -9.91 -13.72 2.90
CA GLY A 276 -8.80 -12.79 3.05
C GLY A 276 -8.62 -11.99 1.76
N ARG A 277 -8.25 -10.72 1.91
CA ARG A 277 -7.95 -9.79 0.83
C ARG A 277 -6.51 -9.30 1.00
N TRP A 278 -5.71 -9.38 -0.05
CA TRP A 278 -4.32 -8.90 -0.07
C TRP A 278 -4.08 -7.98 -1.26
N SER A 279 -3.25 -6.96 -1.08
CA SER A 279 -2.75 -6.11 -2.16
C SER A 279 -1.23 -6.13 -2.16
N LEU A 280 -0.64 -6.52 -3.29
CA LEU A 280 0.80 -6.73 -3.46
C LEU A 280 1.31 -5.96 -4.67
N VAL A 281 2.58 -5.58 -4.64
CA VAL A 281 3.30 -5.01 -5.77
C VAL A 281 4.36 -5.99 -6.26
N LEU A 282 4.28 -6.37 -7.53
CA LEU A 282 5.22 -7.26 -8.20
C LEU A 282 6.09 -6.44 -9.15
N LYS A 283 7.40 -6.43 -8.89
CA LYS A 283 8.40 -5.77 -9.74
C LYS A 283 9.20 -6.82 -10.49
N ARG A 284 9.22 -6.74 -11.82
CA ARG A 284 9.88 -7.69 -12.72
C ARG A 284 10.83 -7.00 -13.68
N GLN A 285 11.84 -7.72 -14.14
CA GLN A 285 12.67 -7.25 -15.25
C GLN A 285 11.84 -7.05 -16.53
N PRO A 286 12.21 -6.09 -17.40
CA PRO A 286 11.57 -5.94 -18.70
C PRO A 286 11.58 -7.27 -19.49
N PRO A 287 10.51 -7.68 -20.17
CA PRO A 287 10.45 -8.99 -20.83
C PRO A 287 11.44 -9.10 -21.99
N LYS A 288 11.72 -7.99 -22.70
CA LYS A 288 12.63 -7.95 -23.84
C LYS A 288 14.09 -7.91 -23.38
N VAL A 289 14.88 -8.91 -23.76
CA VAL A 289 16.33 -8.98 -23.47
C VAL A 289 17.09 -7.78 -24.00
N SER A 290 16.78 -7.31 -25.22
CA SER A 290 17.40 -6.11 -25.79
C SER A 290 17.20 -4.86 -24.93
N THR A 291 16.04 -4.72 -24.29
CA THR A 291 15.77 -3.62 -23.34
C THR A 291 16.58 -3.80 -22.05
N ARG A 292 16.76 -5.02 -21.56
CA ARG A 292 17.62 -5.32 -20.40
C ARG A 292 19.08 -4.97 -20.65
N GLU A 293 19.58 -5.28 -21.85
CA GLU A 293 20.95 -4.93 -22.27
C GLU A 293 21.12 -3.42 -22.42
N LEU A 294 20.17 -2.75 -23.09
CA LEU A 294 20.17 -1.31 -23.33
C LEU A 294 20.21 -0.50 -22.02
N LEU A 295 19.39 -0.90 -21.05
CA LEU A 295 19.24 -0.22 -19.76
C LEU A 295 20.12 -0.82 -18.67
N ARG A 296 20.88 -1.88 -18.97
CA ARG A 296 21.70 -2.64 -18.02
C ARG A 296 20.89 -3.04 -16.77
N THR A 297 19.69 -3.62 -16.97
CA THR A 297 18.79 -3.94 -15.85
C THR A 297 19.27 -5.12 -15.01
N ASP A 298 20.00 -6.09 -15.58
CA ASP A 298 20.42 -7.29 -14.84
C ASP A 298 21.25 -6.98 -13.58
N PRO A 299 22.33 -6.16 -13.61
CA PRO A 299 23.06 -5.79 -12.40
C PRO A 299 22.22 -4.96 -11.43
N VAL A 300 21.32 -4.12 -11.95
CA VAL A 300 20.46 -3.21 -11.17
C VAL A 300 19.40 -4.00 -10.40
N PHE A 301 18.70 -4.91 -11.07
CA PHE A 301 17.70 -5.79 -10.45
C PHE A 301 18.32 -6.75 -9.43
N LYS A 302 19.52 -7.28 -9.71
CA LYS A 302 20.30 -8.07 -8.74
C LYS A 302 20.65 -7.26 -7.50
N ASN A 303 21.03 -5.99 -7.68
CA ASN A 303 21.36 -5.10 -6.59
C ASN A 303 20.13 -4.75 -5.75
N GLU A 304 18.97 -4.50 -6.39
CA GLU A 304 17.70 -4.30 -5.71
C GLU A 304 17.27 -5.52 -4.89
N THR A 305 17.38 -6.70 -5.49
CA THR A 305 17.08 -7.97 -4.81
C THR A 305 17.95 -8.14 -3.57
N ALA A 306 19.25 -7.83 -3.67
CA ALA A 306 20.17 -7.86 -2.53
C ALA A 306 19.85 -6.77 -1.49
N ALA A 307 19.41 -5.59 -1.91
CA ALA A 307 19.02 -4.51 -1.01
C ALA A 307 17.84 -4.96 -0.12
N TYR A 308 16.76 -5.49 -0.69
CA TYR A 308 15.63 -5.99 0.11
C TYR A 308 15.96 -7.27 0.90
N SER A 309 16.49 -8.30 0.24
CA SER A 309 16.67 -9.62 0.88
C SER A 309 17.81 -9.66 1.91
N ARG A 310 18.77 -8.73 1.84
CA ARG A 310 19.95 -8.71 2.72
C ARG A 310 20.10 -7.42 3.50
N VAL A 311 20.04 -6.26 2.86
CA VAL A 311 20.32 -4.98 3.54
C VAL A 311 19.18 -4.59 4.46
N ILE A 312 17.96 -4.50 3.95
CA ILE A 312 16.77 -4.16 4.73
C ILE A 312 16.57 -5.18 5.85
N LEU A 313 16.64 -6.47 5.54
CA LEU A 313 16.53 -7.52 6.57
C LEU A 313 17.60 -7.39 7.67
N SER A 314 18.83 -7.01 7.33
CA SER A 314 19.89 -6.80 8.33
C SER A 314 19.63 -5.56 9.18
N PHE A 315 19.12 -4.48 8.59
CA PHE A 315 18.73 -3.28 9.32
C PHE A 315 17.52 -3.52 10.23
N GLU A 316 16.51 -4.27 9.79
CA GLU A 316 15.38 -4.70 10.60
C GLU A 316 15.84 -5.55 11.80
N ARG A 317 16.73 -6.52 11.57
CA ARG A 317 17.31 -7.32 12.66
C ARG A 317 18.11 -6.50 13.66
N PHE A 318 18.86 -5.52 13.17
CA PHE A 318 19.70 -4.65 13.99
C PHE A 318 18.88 -3.66 14.82
N SER A 319 17.84 -3.05 14.23
CA SER A 319 17.01 -2.04 14.89
C SER A 319 15.82 -2.61 15.67
N GLY A 320 15.39 -3.83 15.36
CA GLY A 320 14.15 -4.42 15.86
C GLY A 320 12.90 -3.71 15.33
N ASP A 321 11.74 -3.94 15.96
CA ASP A 321 10.46 -3.31 15.60
C ASP A 321 10.32 -1.87 16.13
N GLY A 322 11.44 -1.17 16.29
CA GLY A 322 11.50 0.18 16.85
C GLY A 322 11.13 1.28 15.86
N GLU A 323 11.03 2.52 16.36
CA GLU A 323 10.72 3.72 15.55
C GLU A 323 11.71 3.97 14.39
N ASP A 324 12.96 3.52 14.57
CA ASP A 324 14.06 3.69 13.63
C ASP A 324 14.22 2.51 12.65
N ALA A 325 13.28 1.55 12.64
CA ALA A 325 13.24 0.50 11.63
C ALA A 325 13.15 1.08 10.21
N PRO A 326 13.72 0.42 9.18
CA PRO A 326 13.63 0.88 7.81
C PRO A 326 12.18 1.07 7.35
N ARG A 327 11.82 2.28 6.91
CA ARG A 327 10.48 2.57 6.39
C ARG A 327 10.42 2.36 4.89
N VAL A 328 10.52 1.11 4.50
CA VAL A 328 10.36 0.62 3.13
C VAL A 328 9.14 -0.32 3.07
N PRO A 329 8.58 -0.61 1.90
CA PRO A 329 7.57 -1.65 1.76
C PRO A 329 8.09 -2.99 2.30
N LYS A 330 7.28 -3.69 3.08
CA LYS A 330 7.61 -5.06 3.51
C LYS A 330 7.89 -5.92 2.28
N CYS A 331 9.07 -6.54 2.24
CA CYS A 331 9.43 -7.46 1.18
C CYS A 331 9.00 -8.88 1.54
N LEU A 332 8.04 -9.42 0.79
CA LEU A 332 7.60 -10.80 0.95
C LEU A 332 8.52 -11.76 0.19
N HIS A 333 9.01 -11.34 -0.97
CA HIS A 333 9.90 -12.15 -1.80
C HIS A 333 10.92 -11.31 -2.56
N ALA A 334 12.18 -11.73 -2.51
CA ALA A 334 13.26 -11.20 -3.32
C ALA A 334 14.32 -12.31 -3.48
N ASN A 335 14.19 -13.16 -4.51
CA ASN A 335 15.10 -14.28 -4.72
C ASN A 335 15.54 -14.41 -6.19
N LEU A 336 16.85 -14.55 -6.41
CA LEU A 336 17.46 -14.77 -7.74
C LEU A 336 17.47 -16.24 -8.16
N ALA A 337 17.16 -17.18 -7.26
CA ALA A 337 17.31 -18.61 -7.50
C ALA A 337 16.03 -19.31 -8.03
N PHE A 338 14.87 -18.66 -7.91
CA PHE A 338 13.62 -19.18 -8.46
C PHE A 338 13.37 -18.60 -9.86
N ARG A 339 12.59 -19.34 -10.66
CA ARG A 339 12.30 -19.09 -12.09
C ARG A 339 11.75 -17.70 -12.44
N ASN A 340 11.46 -16.86 -11.45
CA ASN A 340 10.78 -15.60 -11.64
C ASN A 340 11.69 -14.50 -11.10
N ASP A 341 12.33 -13.74 -12.00
CA ASP A 341 13.02 -12.47 -11.70
C ASP A 341 12.00 -11.45 -11.15
N VAL A 342 11.50 -11.69 -9.92
CA VAL A 342 10.40 -10.95 -9.32
C VAL A 342 10.72 -10.55 -7.88
N ILE A 343 10.42 -9.30 -7.56
CA ILE A 343 10.39 -8.79 -6.19
C ILE A 343 8.92 -8.58 -5.85
N VAL A 344 8.47 -9.16 -4.73
CA VAL A 344 7.11 -9.02 -4.21
C VAL A 344 7.16 -8.16 -2.95
N LEU A 345 6.51 -7.02 -3.01
CA LEU A 345 6.44 -6.02 -1.94
C LEU A 345 4.98 -5.83 -1.49
N GLU A 346 4.79 -5.35 -0.26
CA GLU A 346 3.48 -4.87 0.17
C GLU A 346 3.03 -3.68 -0.71
N ASP A 347 1.73 -3.62 -1.00
CA ASP A 347 1.14 -2.43 -1.60
C ASP A 347 0.78 -1.44 -0.50
N LEU A 348 1.38 -0.25 -0.57
CA LEU A 348 1.15 0.83 0.39
C LEU A 348 -0.04 1.72 0.02
N GLN A 349 -0.62 1.56 -1.18
CA GLN A 349 -1.76 2.37 -1.61
C GLN A 349 -2.99 2.22 -0.67
N PRO A 350 -3.39 1.00 -0.23
CA PRO A 350 -4.48 0.83 0.74
C PRO A 350 -4.22 1.53 2.08
N ALA A 351 -2.96 1.70 2.47
CA ALA A 351 -2.57 2.43 3.68
C ALA A 351 -2.55 3.97 3.49
N GLY A 352 -3.06 4.48 2.37
CA GLY A 352 -3.20 5.91 2.09
C GLY A 352 -1.92 6.59 1.59
N PHE A 353 -0.88 5.82 1.27
CA PHE A 353 0.35 6.36 0.71
C PHE A 353 0.21 6.65 -0.79
N ARG A 354 0.71 7.81 -1.21
CA ARG A 354 0.70 8.23 -2.62
C ARG A 354 1.99 8.97 -2.99
N MET A 355 2.34 8.89 -4.27
CA MET A 355 3.46 9.63 -4.85
C MET A 355 3.05 11.08 -5.13
N CYS A 356 4.00 12.01 -5.00
CA CYS A 356 3.80 13.41 -5.39
C CYS A 356 4.11 13.63 -6.88
N ASP A 357 3.55 14.67 -7.47
CA ASP A 357 3.86 15.04 -8.86
C ASP A 357 5.28 15.61 -8.98
N ARG A 358 6.13 14.92 -9.76
CA ARG A 358 7.52 15.31 -10.03
C ARG A 358 7.67 16.62 -10.79
N GLN A 359 6.67 17.03 -11.56
CA GLN A 359 6.70 18.30 -12.30
C GLN A 359 6.50 19.49 -11.36
N GLU A 360 5.63 19.34 -10.35
CA GLU A 360 5.35 20.34 -9.32
C GLU A 360 6.43 20.40 -8.23
N GLY A 361 7.24 19.35 -8.08
CA GLY A 361 8.30 19.30 -7.08
C GLY A 361 7.77 19.33 -5.63
N LEU A 362 8.70 19.32 -4.67
CA LEU A 362 8.36 19.29 -3.25
C LEU A 362 8.46 20.66 -2.59
N ASP A 363 7.48 20.94 -1.73
CA ASP A 363 7.51 22.06 -0.79
C ASP A 363 8.47 21.79 0.38
N LEU A 364 8.56 22.75 1.30
CA LEU A 364 9.45 22.68 2.46
C LEU A 364 9.12 21.51 3.39
N GLU A 365 7.85 21.26 3.68
CA GLU A 365 7.45 20.29 4.70
C GLU A 365 7.62 18.86 4.18
N HIS A 366 7.27 18.60 2.91
CA HIS A 366 7.59 17.34 2.26
C HIS A 366 9.10 17.12 2.17
N SER A 367 9.85 18.17 1.82
CA SER A 367 11.32 18.08 1.71
C SER A 367 11.99 17.80 3.05
N LYS A 368 11.49 18.39 4.14
CA LYS A 368 11.97 18.10 5.50
C LYS A 368 11.70 16.65 5.86
N LEU A 369 10.47 16.18 5.67
CA LEU A 369 10.08 14.82 6.07
C LEU A 369 10.85 13.76 5.28
N ALA A 370 11.03 13.96 3.97
CA ALA A 370 11.86 13.10 3.12
C ALA A 370 13.32 13.05 3.60
N LEU A 371 13.94 14.19 3.89
CA LEU A 371 15.32 14.23 4.39
C LEU A 371 15.47 13.67 5.82
N GLN A 372 14.45 13.82 6.66
CA GLN A 372 14.43 13.22 7.99
C GLN A 372 14.38 11.69 7.90
N GLU A 373 13.58 11.14 6.97
CA GLU A 373 13.55 9.71 6.70
C GLU A 373 14.89 9.20 6.12
N LEU A 374 15.42 9.90 5.12
CA LEU A 374 16.75 9.58 4.58
C LEU A 374 17.83 9.57 5.67
N ALA A 375 17.74 10.50 6.62
CA ALA A 375 18.66 10.57 7.74
C ALA A 375 18.53 9.37 8.69
N ARG A 376 17.30 8.90 8.96
CA ARG A 376 17.04 7.67 9.74
C ARG A 376 17.62 6.44 9.04
N TYR A 377 17.40 6.32 7.73
CA TYR A 377 17.99 5.27 6.91
C TYR A 377 19.54 5.26 6.99
N HIS A 378 20.17 6.42 6.87
CA HIS A 378 21.63 6.54 7.01
C HIS A 378 22.14 6.28 8.43
N ALA A 379 21.35 6.60 9.46
CA ALA A 379 21.70 6.35 10.86
C ALA A 379 21.84 4.85 11.14
N LEU A 380 20.97 4.00 10.56
CA LEU A 380 21.06 2.54 10.64
C LEU A 380 22.43 2.05 10.16
N SER A 381 22.88 2.53 9.01
CA SER A 381 24.19 2.17 8.46
C SER A 381 25.34 2.60 9.39
N LEU A 382 25.28 3.79 9.98
CA LEU A 382 26.35 4.30 10.86
C LEU A 382 26.36 3.57 12.21
N ALA A 383 25.19 3.37 12.81
CA ALA A 383 25.06 2.68 14.09
C ALA A 383 25.46 1.21 13.98
N MET A 384 24.98 0.49 12.95
CA MET A 384 25.37 -0.90 12.70
C MET A 384 26.88 -1.02 12.47
N LYS A 385 27.49 -0.07 11.75
CA LYS A 385 28.94 -0.02 11.55
C LYS A 385 29.74 0.18 12.85
N ARG A 386 29.16 0.84 13.86
CA ARG A 386 29.79 1.05 15.17
C ARG A 386 29.61 -0.17 16.08
N LEU A 387 28.39 -0.69 16.18
CA LEU A 387 28.04 -1.75 17.13
C LEU A 387 28.36 -3.15 16.60
N GLU A 388 28.14 -3.39 15.31
CA GLU A 388 28.26 -4.70 14.67
C GLU A 388 29.09 -4.62 13.36
N PRO A 389 30.38 -4.23 13.42
CA PRO A 389 31.18 -3.95 12.23
C PRO A 389 31.30 -5.15 11.27
N GLU A 390 31.38 -6.38 11.78
CA GLU A 390 31.45 -7.58 10.94
C GLU A 390 30.15 -7.84 10.20
N ALA A 391 29.00 -7.75 10.88
CA ALA A 391 27.68 -7.89 10.27
C ALA A 391 27.43 -6.76 9.25
N PHE A 392 27.84 -5.54 9.58
CA PHE A 392 27.79 -4.40 8.68
C PHE A 392 28.60 -4.64 7.40
N LEU A 393 29.84 -5.15 7.53
CA LEU A 393 30.66 -5.50 6.38
C LEU A 393 29.96 -6.58 5.54
N CYS A 394 29.49 -7.68 6.14
CA CYS A 394 28.76 -8.73 5.41
C CYS A 394 27.56 -8.16 4.63
N THR A 395 26.81 -7.25 5.25
CA THR A 395 25.65 -6.58 4.66
C THR A 395 26.04 -5.69 3.49
N ARG A 396 27.02 -4.81 3.69
CA ARG A 396 27.56 -3.91 2.67
C ARG A 396 28.05 -4.67 1.43
N HIS A 397 28.69 -5.83 1.58
CA HIS A 397 29.23 -6.61 0.47
C HIS A 397 28.15 -7.25 -0.42
N GLN A 398 26.88 -7.25 0.00
CA GLN A 398 25.77 -7.78 -0.81
C GLN A 398 25.37 -6.84 -1.94
N ILE A 399 25.62 -5.54 -1.78
CA ILE A 399 25.31 -4.50 -2.77
C ILE A 399 26.60 -3.91 -3.36
N ARG A 400 26.48 -3.27 -4.52
CA ARG A 400 27.60 -2.63 -5.21
C ARG A 400 27.16 -1.43 -6.02
N GLU A 401 28.12 -0.57 -6.34
CA GLU A 401 27.93 0.45 -7.36
C GLU A 401 27.67 -0.21 -8.73
N VAL A 402 26.58 0.16 -9.39
CA VAL A 402 26.16 -0.43 -10.67
C VAL A 402 26.09 0.58 -11.82
N ILE A 403 26.12 1.88 -11.52
CA ILE A 403 25.99 2.97 -12.49
C ILE A 403 27.35 3.57 -12.82
N PHE A 404 28.08 4.07 -11.82
CA PHE A 404 29.35 4.75 -12.02
C PHE A 404 30.53 3.78 -11.87
N VAL A 405 30.50 2.71 -12.68
CA VAL A 405 31.58 1.72 -12.82
C VAL A 405 32.09 1.67 -14.26
N GLN A 406 33.35 1.28 -14.46
CA GLN A 406 33.96 1.27 -15.79
C GLN A 406 33.25 0.34 -16.77
N GLU A 407 32.74 -0.79 -16.27
CA GLU A 407 31.95 -1.76 -17.02
C GLU A 407 30.65 -1.17 -17.58
N ALA A 408 30.16 -0.06 -17.01
CA ALA A 408 28.93 0.62 -17.41
C ALA A 408 29.20 1.95 -18.14
N ALA A 409 30.47 2.34 -18.31
CA ALA A 409 30.86 3.62 -18.89
C ALA A 409 30.33 3.80 -20.33
N HIS A 410 30.30 2.73 -21.12
CA HIS A 410 29.80 2.76 -22.50
C HIS A 410 28.31 3.13 -22.60
N LEU A 411 27.52 2.96 -21.55
CA LEU A 411 26.11 3.34 -21.49
C LEU A 411 25.92 4.71 -20.84
N PHE A 412 26.47 4.87 -19.64
CA PHE A 412 26.18 6.04 -18.81
C PHE A 412 27.04 7.26 -19.15
N SER A 413 28.25 7.09 -19.71
CA SER A 413 29.06 8.24 -20.14
C SER A 413 28.41 8.98 -21.30
N PRO A 414 27.97 8.34 -22.41
CA PRO A 414 27.21 9.01 -23.45
C PRO A 414 25.90 9.62 -22.96
N SER A 415 25.22 8.96 -22.01
CA SER A 415 23.98 9.46 -21.41
C SER A 415 24.18 10.79 -20.67
N LEU A 416 25.19 10.88 -19.80
CA LEU A 416 25.54 12.10 -19.08
C LEU A 416 26.02 13.21 -20.03
N GLU A 417 26.80 12.87 -21.05
CA GLU A 417 27.24 13.83 -22.06
C GLU A 417 26.06 14.39 -22.85
N THR A 418 25.08 13.54 -23.19
CA THR A 418 23.86 13.95 -23.87
C THR A 418 23.03 14.88 -23.01
N ALA A 419 22.86 14.59 -21.72
CA ALA A 419 22.19 15.48 -20.78
C ALA A 419 22.91 16.85 -20.69
N CYS A 420 24.24 16.87 -20.67
CA CYS A 420 25.01 18.11 -20.69
C CYS A 420 24.81 18.90 -22.01
N LYS A 421 24.81 18.21 -23.16
CA LYS A 421 24.54 18.84 -24.48
C LYS A 421 23.13 19.40 -24.55
N MET A 422 22.14 18.68 -24.02
CA MET A 422 20.75 19.14 -23.91
C MET A 422 20.64 20.41 -23.07
N ALA A 423 21.32 20.45 -21.92
CA ALA A 423 21.36 21.64 -21.08
C ALA A 423 22.00 22.84 -21.79
N ILE A 424 23.12 22.63 -22.48
CA ILE A 424 23.78 23.66 -23.30
C ILE A 424 22.83 24.16 -24.40
N GLY A 425 22.15 23.26 -25.11
CA GLY A 425 21.18 23.61 -26.15
C GLY A 425 20.05 24.49 -25.62
N GLY A 426 19.44 24.08 -24.50
CA GLY A 426 18.38 24.83 -23.84
C GLY A 426 18.83 26.22 -23.39
N LEU A 427 20.02 26.32 -22.79
CA LEU A 427 20.62 27.61 -22.39
C LEU A 427 20.90 28.53 -23.57
N ARG A 428 21.38 28.00 -24.71
CA ARG A 428 21.60 28.79 -25.93
C ARG A 428 20.29 29.34 -26.48
N ILE A 429 19.23 28.53 -26.51
CA ILE A 429 17.89 28.98 -26.90
C ILE A 429 17.41 30.10 -25.96
N SER A 430 17.54 29.90 -24.64
CA SER A 430 17.20 30.93 -23.65
C SER A 430 18.03 32.20 -23.79
N ALA A 431 19.31 32.10 -24.18
CA ALA A 431 20.18 33.24 -24.39
C ALA A 431 19.72 34.08 -25.60
N LEU A 432 19.32 33.43 -26.69
CA LEU A 432 18.76 34.11 -27.86
C LEU A 432 17.45 34.83 -27.53
N GLN A 433 16.63 34.25 -26.66
CA GLN A 433 15.35 34.83 -26.22
C GLN A 433 15.51 35.98 -25.23
N ALA A 434 16.58 35.99 -24.43
CA ALA A 434 16.79 36.98 -23.37
C ALA A 434 17.32 38.34 -23.86
N GLY A 435 17.80 38.43 -25.11
CA GLY A 435 18.39 39.66 -25.66
C GLY A 435 19.68 40.08 -24.93
N ASP A 436 19.99 41.38 -25.00
CA ASP A 436 21.29 41.93 -24.59
C ASP A 436 21.55 41.88 -23.07
N ASP A 437 20.51 41.92 -22.24
CA ASP A 437 20.64 41.99 -20.77
C ASP A 437 20.89 40.61 -20.13
N GLY A 438 20.26 39.54 -20.64
CA GLY A 438 20.35 38.19 -20.08
C GLY A 438 21.25 37.22 -20.86
N GLY A 439 21.52 37.52 -22.14
CA GLY A 439 22.33 36.69 -23.03
C GLY A 439 23.76 36.43 -22.52
N PRO A 440 24.53 37.46 -22.07
CA PRO A 440 25.92 37.27 -21.66
C PRO A 440 26.10 36.30 -20.49
N LEU A 441 25.21 36.35 -19.49
CA LEU A 441 25.24 35.45 -18.33
C LEU A 441 24.98 34.00 -18.73
N LEU A 442 23.99 33.78 -19.61
CA LEU A 442 23.66 32.45 -20.13
C LEU A 442 24.78 31.90 -21.02
N LEU A 443 25.45 32.74 -21.80
CA LEU A 443 26.63 32.33 -22.58
C LEU A 443 27.82 32.00 -21.68
N LYS A 444 27.99 32.67 -20.54
CA LYS A 444 28.98 32.28 -19.52
C LYS A 444 28.66 30.89 -18.95
N ALA A 445 27.39 30.63 -18.61
CA ALA A 445 26.92 29.32 -18.15
C ALA A 445 27.16 28.22 -19.20
N VAL A 446 26.91 28.51 -20.48
CA VAL A 446 27.21 27.59 -21.61
C VAL A 446 28.69 27.23 -21.64
N LYS A 447 29.59 28.23 -21.60
CA LYS A 447 31.04 28.00 -21.60
C LYS A 447 31.49 27.18 -20.38
N ALA A 448 30.90 27.45 -19.22
CA ALA A 448 31.19 26.70 -17.99
C ALA A 448 30.81 25.22 -18.15
N LEU A 449 29.62 24.91 -18.68
CA LEU A 449 29.23 23.51 -18.94
C LEU A 449 30.07 22.85 -20.05
N GLU A 450 30.41 23.59 -21.11
CA GLU A 450 31.29 23.08 -22.17
C GLU A 450 32.64 22.62 -21.61
N SER A 451 33.18 23.31 -20.61
CA SER A 451 34.42 22.92 -19.93
C SER A 451 34.33 21.62 -19.12
N GLN A 452 33.11 21.18 -18.78
CA GLN A 452 32.89 19.94 -18.02
C GLN A 452 32.82 18.71 -18.93
N ARG A 453 32.50 18.88 -20.21
CA ARG A 453 32.33 17.80 -21.18
C ARG A 453 33.55 16.88 -21.26
N GLY A 454 33.31 15.61 -21.50
CA GLY A 454 34.32 14.55 -21.55
C GLY A 454 34.86 14.13 -20.17
N THR A 455 34.54 14.86 -19.09
CA THR A 455 35.02 14.56 -17.73
C THR A 455 33.92 14.16 -16.76
N ILE A 456 32.64 14.33 -17.13
CA ILE A 456 31.48 14.18 -16.24
C ILE A 456 31.44 12.79 -15.62
N PHE A 457 31.49 11.73 -16.43
CA PHE A 457 31.41 10.35 -15.94
C PHE A 457 32.54 10.04 -14.94
N ASN A 458 33.78 10.37 -15.27
CA ASN A 458 34.93 10.12 -14.38
C ASN A 458 34.85 10.91 -13.07
N LYS A 459 34.29 12.14 -13.10
CA LYS A 459 33.99 12.90 -11.88
C LYS A 459 32.94 12.20 -11.04
N MET A 460 31.84 11.72 -11.65
CA MET A 460 30.80 10.96 -10.94
C MET A 460 31.37 9.70 -10.29
N VAL A 461 32.18 8.92 -11.02
CA VAL A 461 32.91 7.75 -10.49
C VAL A 461 33.76 8.13 -9.28
N GLY A 462 34.47 9.26 -9.33
CA GLY A 462 35.27 9.75 -8.20
C GLY A 462 34.44 10.16 -6.99
N LEU A 463 33.29 10.79 -7.22
CA LEU A 463 32.41 11.32 -6.17
C LEU A 463 31.68 10.23 -5.37
N VAL A 464 31.30 9.12 -6.03
CA VAL A 464 30.60 8.01 -5.37
C VAL A 464 31.53 6.99 -4.73
N LYS A 465 32.86 7.17 -4.82
CA LYS A 465 33.80 6.32 -4.08
C LYS A 465 33.61 6.50 -2.57
N PRO A 466 33.58 5.40 -1.80
CA PRO A 466 33.54 5.49 -0.34
C PRO A 466 34.69 6.34 0.20
N SER A 467 34.35 7.25 1.10
CA SER A 467 35.29 8.05 1.90
C SER A 467 34.94 7.90 3.38
N GLU A 468 35.90 7.37 4.13
CA GLU A 468 35.78 7.19 5.58
C GLU A 468 36.08 8.50 6.32
N PRO A 469 35.46 8.75 7.48
CA PRO A 469 34.64 7.84 8.29
C PRO A 469 33.13 7.85 7.95
N PHE A 470 32.72 8.70 7.01
CA PHE A 470 31.32 9.13 6.86
C PHE A 470 30.48 8.31 5.90
N SER A 471 31.06 7.35 5.19
CA SER A 471 30.32 6.57 4.21
C SER A 471 29.25 5.69 4.87
N VAL A 472 28.12 5.62 4.21
CA VAL A 472 26.91 4.88 4.60
C VAL A 472 26.39 4.06 3.43
N ILE A 473 25.55 3.06 3.71
CA ILE A 473 24.72 2.47 2.68
C ILE A 473 23.66 3.52 2.30
N THR A 474 23.79 4.10 1.12
CA THR A 474 22.90 5.12 0.56
C THR A 474 21.78 4.47 -0.24
N HIS A 475 20.67 5.19 -0.41
CA HIS A 475 19.59 4.84 -1.31
C HIS A 475 20.06 4.84 -2.78
N GLY A 476 20.88 5.83 -3.16
CA GLY A 476 21.53 5.96 -4.47
C GLY A 476 20.68 6.58 -5.57
N ASP A 477 19.36 6.51 -5.47
CA ASP A 477 18.39 7.16 -6.38
C ASP A 477 17.28 7.86 -5.58
N PHE A 478 17.67 8.76 -4.68
CA PHE A 478 16.75 9.41 -3.76
C PHE A 478 16.10 10.66 -4.37
N TRP A 479 14.96 10.49 -5.06
CA TRP A 479 14.19 11.57 -5.67
C TRP A 479 12.67 11.35 -5.47
N ILE A 480 11.87 12.37 -5.77
CA ILE A 480 10.42 12.43 -5.48
C ILE A 480 9.62 11.19 -5.93
N ASN A 481 9.97 10.57 -7.06
CA ASN A 481 9.28 9.37 -7.57
C ASN A 481 9.59 8.09 -6.79
N ASN A 482 10.62 8.10 -5.94
CA ASN A 482 10.98 6.98 -5.08
C ASN A 482 10.54 7.21 -3.62
N ILE A 483 9.59 8.14 -3.41
CA ILE A 483 9.11 8.53 -2.09
C ILE A 483 7.58 8.55 -2.12
N LEU A 484 6.96 7.78 -1.22
CA LEU A 484 5.53 7.86 -0.97
C LEU A 484 5.25 8.67 0.29
N PHE A 485 4.21 9.49 0.22
CA PHE A 485 3.74 10.32 1.32
C PHE A 485 2.33 9.91 1.76
N ARG A 486 2.11 9.92 3.07
CA ARG A 486 0.77 9.84 3.67
C ARG A 486 0.41 11.16 4.32
N TYR A 487 -0.87 11.47 4.36
CA TYR A 487 -1.40 12.74 4.81
C TYR A 487 -2.42 12.52 5.93
N LYS A 488 -2.47 13.46 6.86
CA LYS A 488 -3.53 13.57 7.85
C LYS A 488 -4.31 14.86 7.64
N GLU A 489 -5.59 14.84 7.97
CA GLU A 489 -6.40 16.05 7.95
C GLU A 489 -6.06 16.93 9.15
N GLU A 490 -5.69 18.18 8.87
CA GLU A 490 -5.65 19.27 9.84
C GLU A 490 -6.95 20.08 9.72
N GLY A 491 -7.40 20.62 10.84
CA GLY A 491 -8.65 21.40 10.91
C GLY A 491 -8.73 22.47 9.82
N GLY A 492 -9.91 22.59 9.20
CA GLY A 492 -10.15 23.51 8.09
C GLY A 492 -9.87 22.91 6.70
N GLY A 493 -9.85 21.58 6.57
CA GLY A 493 -9.73 20.87 5.28
C GLY A 493 -8.32 20.90 4.69
N ARG A 494 -7.30 21.21 5.49
CA ARG A 494 -5.90 21.22 5.05
C ARG A 494 -5.29 19.85 5.29
N LEU A 495 -4.61 19.29 4.29
CA LEU A 495 -3.83 18.07 4.47
C LEU A 495 -2.41 18.43 4.91
N ALA A 496 -1.95 17.83 6.01
CA ALA A 496 -0.56 17.88 6.43
C ALA A 496 0.12 16.54 6.14
N VAL A 497 1.34 16.61 5.62
CA VAL A 497 2.16 15.42 5.41
C VAL A 497 2.50 14.79 6.77
N GLU A 498 2.25 13.49 6.88
CA GLU A 498 2.34 12.75 8.15
C GLU A 498 3.48 11.73 8.13
N ASP A 499 3.58 10.93 7.07
CA ASP A 499 4.51 9.80 7.03
C ASP A 499 5.11 9.64 5.62
N VAL A 500 6.27 8.99 5.57
CA VAL A 500 7.04 8.74 4.35
C VAL A 500 7.44 7.27 4.25
N ARG A 501 7.42 6.71 3.04
CA ARG A 501 8.01 5.41 2.71
C ARG A 501 8.96 5.54 1.54
N LEU A 502 10.12 4.89 1.64
CA LEU A 502 11.13 4.88 0.59
C LEU A 502 10.90 3.68 -0.33
N LEU A 503 10.99 3.92 -1.64
CA LEU A 503 10.83 2.90 -2.67
C LEU A 503 12.13 2.76 -3.49
N ASP A 504 12.24 1.64 -4.19
CA ASP A 504 13.22 1.47 -5.28
C ASP A 504 14.70 1.63 -4.88
N LEU A 505 15.21 0.63 -4.17
CA LEU A 505 16.61 0.55 -3.72
C LEU A 505 17.56 0.01 -4.81
N GLN A 506 17.20 0.14 -6.07
CA GLN A 506 17.84 -0.52 -7.21
C GLN A 506 19.32 -0.19 -7.38
N VAL A 507 19.72 1.02 -7.01
CA VAL A 507 21.10 1.49 -7.14
C VAL A 507 21.70 1.89 -5.80
N ALA A 508 21.19 1.28 -4.71
CA ALA A 508 21.78 1.37 -3.38
C ALA A 508 23.27 0.99 -3.43
N ARG A 509 24.08 1.75 -2.71
CA ARG A 509 25.55 1.67 -2.77
C ARG A 509 26.16 2.12 -1.46
N TYR A 510 27.46 1.93 -1.30
CA TYR A 510 28.18 2.43 -0.13
C TYR A 510 29.00 3.67 -0.49
N CYS A 511 28.56 4.86 -0.08
CA CYS A 511 29.26 6.10 -0.36
C CYS A 511 28.88 7.22 0.63
N SER A 512 29.23 8.46 0.33
CA SER A 512 28.92 9.60 1.18
C SER A 512 27.40 9.87 1.25
N PRO A 513 26.82 10.15 2.43
CA PRO A 513 25.41 10.54 2.55
C PRO A 513 25.07 11.81 1.77
N ALA A 514 26.07 12.64 1.48
CA ALA A 514 25.89 13.84 0.66
C ALA A 514 25.38 13.54 -0.75
N ILE A 515 25.64 12.33 -1.28
CA ILE A 515 25.21 11.93 -2.62
C ILE A 515 23.68 11.89 -2.70
N ASP A 516 23.00 11.23 -1.76
CA ASP A 516 21.53 11.19 -1.73
C ASP A 516 20.92 12.56 -1.43
N ILE A 517 21.53 13.33 -0.52
CA ILE A 517 21.06 14.68 -0.19
C ILE A 517 21.08 15.58 -1.44
N LEU A 518 22.20 15.59 -2.16
CA LEU A 518 22.37 16.39 -3.36
C LEU A 518 21.48 15.88 -4.49
N HIS A 519 21.36 14.56 -4.65
CA HIS A 519 20.44 13.96 -5.61
C HIS A 519 19.03 14.52 -5.40
N PHE A 520 18.50 14.36 -4.18
CA PHE A 520 17.16 14.81 -3.81
C PHE A 520 16.95 16.32 -3.99
N LEU A 521 17.85 17.14 -3.45
CA LEU A 521 17.69 18.59 -3.49
C LEU A 521 17.61 19.12 -4.92
N TYR A 522 18.38 18.56 -5.86
CA TYR A 522 18.46 19.09 -7.23
C TYR A 522 17.49 18.42 -8.22
N THR A 523 16.96 17.23 -7.91
CA THR A 523 15.93 16.59 -8.75
C THR A 523 14.52 16.90 -8.29
N SER A 524 14.31 17.08 -6.98
CA SER A 524 12.98 17.06 -6.36
C SER A 524 12.48 18.42 -5.85
N THR A 525 13.32 19.46 -5.88
CA THR A 525 12.92 20.81 -5.42
C THR A 525 13.21 21.90 -6.45
N PHE A 526 12.52 23.02 -6.34
CA PHE A 526 12.82 24.22 -7.12
C PHE A 526 13.96 25.05 -6.51
N ARG A 527 14.61 25.85 -7.37
CA ARG A 527 15.67 26.78 -6.97
C ARG A 527 15.23 27.72 -5.84
N ASP A 528 13.98 28.19 -5.86
CA ASP A 528 13.47 29.08 -4.81
C ASP A 528 13.31 28.40 -3.45
N THR A 529 12.97 27.12 -3.42
CA THR A 529 12.93 26.33 -2.18
C THR A 529 14.34 26.18 -1.63
N ARG A 530 15.31 25.80 -2.48
CA ARG A 530 16.72 25.71 -2.05
C ARG A 530 17.27 27.05 -1.59
N ARG A 531 17.09 28.12 -2.37
CA ARG A 531 17.58 29.46 -2.01
C ARG A 531 17.11 29.92 -0.63
N ARG A 532 15.86 29.63 -0.27
CA ARG A 532 15.29 30.03 1.03
C ARG A 532 15.60 29.05 2.16
N HIS A 533 15.60 27.74 1.88
CA HIS A 533 15.55 26.71 2.92
C HIS A 533 16.71 25.71 2.91
N TYR A 534 17.73 25.84 2.05
CA TYR A 534 18.84 24.87 1.96
C TYR A 534 19.50 24.59 3.33
N GLN A 535 19.76 25.63 4.13
CA GLN A 535 20.35 25.48 5.46
C GLN A 535 19.38 24.92 6.51
N GLU A 536 18.08 25.10 6.31
CA GLU A 536 17.05 24.50 7.16
C GLU A 536 16.91 23.01 6.87
N LEU A 537 16.89 22.62 5.60
CA LEU A 537 16.84 21.24 5.13
C LEU A 537 18.06 20.43 5.60
N LEU A 538 19.28 20.97 5.46
CA LEU A 538 20.49 20.30 5.97
C LEU A 538 20.47 20.14 7.50
N ARG A 539 19.90 21.11 8.22
CA ARG A 539 19.74 21.01 9.68
C ARG A 539 18.73 19.95 10.05
N ALA A 540 17.60 19.86 9.35
CA ALA A 540 16.57 18.84 9.57
C ALA A 540 17.15 17.43 9.36
N TYR A 541 17.91 17.22 8.26
CA TYR A 541 18.64 15.98 8.03
C TYR A 541 19.59 15.66 9.18
N HIS A 542 20.48 16.59 9.54
CA HIS A 542 21.50 16.35 10.59
C HIS A 542 20.87 16.05 11.96
N GLN A 543 19.82 16.78 12.34
CA GLN A 543 19.11 16.57 13.60
C GLN A 543 18.47 15.18 13.65
N SER A 544 17.80 14.77 12.57
CA SER A 544 17.22 13.43 12.46
C SER A 544 18.28 12.33 12.50
N LEU A 545 19.39 12.51 11.76
CA LEU A 545 20.53 11.57 11.73
C LEU A 545 21.10 11.36 13.14
N THR A 546 21.34 12.47 13.84
CA THR A 546 21.92 12.44 15.19
C THR A 546 20.95 11.80 16.18
N ALA A 547 19.66 12.15 16.13
CA ALA A 547 18.66 11.61 17.04
C ALA A 547 18.47 10.09 16.85
N ALA A 548 18.35 9.64 15.60
CA ALA A 548 18.20 8.23 15.26
C ALA A 548 19.45 7.43 15.64
N PHE A 549 20.65 7.94 15.31
CA PHE A 549 21.90 7.30 15.71
C PHE A 549 21.98 7.14 17.23
N GLN A 550 21.64 8.19 18.00
CA GLN A 550 21.65 8.15 19.47
C GLN A 550 20.65 7.14 20.06
N ARG A 551 19.48 6.98 19.44
CA ARG A 551 18.53 5.94 19.86
C ARG A 551 19.05 4.54 19.58
N LEU A 552 19.64 4.32 18.40
CA LEU A 552 20.18 3.03 17.98
C LEU A 552 21.41 2.59 18.80
N VAL A 553 22.22 3.54 19.30
CA VAL A 553 23.43 3.24 20.10
C VAL A 553 23.23 3.37 21.60
N ARG A 554 22.00 3.59 22.07
CA ARG A 554 21.68 3.75 23.50
C ARG A 554 22.16 2.53 24.30
N GLY A 555 22.80 2.78 25.45
CA GLY A 555 23.35 1.73 26.30
C GLY A 555 24.67 1.13 25.81
N SER A 556 25.24 1.65 24.73
CA SER A 556 26.56 1.24 24.22
C SER A 556 27.65 2.28 24.56
N PRO A 557 28.95 1.95 24.38
CA PRO A 557 30.05 2.91 24.52
C PRO A 557 29.99 4.13 23.58
N HIS A 558 29.14 4.08 22.55
CA HIS A 558 28.94 5.15 21.58
C HIS A 558 27.78 6.10 21.94
N GLU A 559 27.11 5.88 23.07
CA GLU A 559 26.10 6.80 23.58
C GLU A 559 26.71 8.20 23.82
N GLY A 560 26.04 9.23 23.31
CA GLY A 560 26.54 10.60 23.27
C GLY A 560 27.48 10.94 22.10
N GLU A 561 27.94 9.98 21.29
CA GLU A 561 28.74 10.25 20.08
C GLU A 561 27.92 10.95 18.99
N VAL A 562 28.41 12.07 18.48
CA VAL A 562 27.82 12.68 17.28
C VAL A 562 28.44 12.00 16.06
N PRO A 563 27.68 11.25 15.25
CA PRO A 563 28.26 10.43 14.16
C PRO A 563 28.88 11.29 13.06
N MET A 564 28.34 12.49 12.84
CA MET A 564 28.85 13.51 11.94
C MET A 564 28.35 14.86 12.41
N THR A 565 29.24 15.82 12.64
CA THR A 565 28.83 17.17 13.02
C THR A 565 28.22 17.93 11.84
N LEU A 566 27.37 18.94 12.10
CA LEU A 566 26.79 19.76 11.04
C LEU A 566 27.85 20.46 10.18
N ARG A 567 29.01 20.78 10.76
CA ARG A 567 30.14 21.35 10.02
C ARG A 567 30.76 20.33 9.06
N GLU A 568 30.91 19.08 9.49
CA GLU A 568 31.41 17.99 8.64
C GLU A 568 30.41 17.66 7.54
N LEU A 569 29.11 17.57 7.86
CA LEU A 569 28.06 17.39 6.86
C LEU A 569 28.13 18.47 5.77
N ARG A 570 28.21 19.75 6.16
CA ARG A 570 28.32 20.85 5.20
C ARG A 570 29.56 20.75 4.33
N ARG A 571 30.71 20.37 4.90
CA ARG A 571 31.95 20.16 4.14
C ARG A 571 31.80 19.01 3.15
N GLU A 572 31.15 17.94 3.58
CA GLU A 572 30.96 16.75 2.76
C GLU A 572 29.98 17.01 1.61
N VAL A 573 28.88 17.73 1.87
CA VAL A 573 27.97 18.23 0.84
C VAL A 573 28.71 19.13 -0.15
N THR A 574 29.51 20.08 0.34
CA THR A 574 30.33 20.96 -0.53
C THR A 574 31.33 20.16 -1.38
N ARG A 575 31.97 19.14 -0.81
CA ARG A 575 32.90 18.25 -1.53
C ARG A 575 32.21 17.50 -2.66
N CYS A 576 30.95 17.11 -2.45
CA CYS A 576 30.16 16.34 -3.39
C CYS A 576 29.29 17.21 -4.32
N GLU A 577 29.26 18.53 -4.16
CA GLU A 577 28.26 19.43 -4.77
C GLU A 577 28.11 19.27 -6.28
N MET A 578 29.20 18.97 -7.02
CA MET A 578 29.16 18.69 -8.47
C MET A 578 28.25 17.51 -8.84
N TYR A 579 28.08 16.53 -7.94
CA TYR A 579 27.14 15.43 -8.14
C TYR A 579 25.71 15.96 -8.34
N GLY A 580 25.29 16.95 -7.54
CA GLY A 580 23.95 17.55 -7.64
C GLY A 580 23.68 18.20 -8.99
N LEU A 581 24.67 18.88 -9.57
CA LEU A 581 24.57 19.47 -10.91
C LEU A 581 24.40 18.39 -11.98
N PHE A 582 25.28 17.38 -11.96
CA PHE A 582 25.30 16.35 -12.99
C PHE A 582 24.07 15.43 -12.89
N ALA A 583 23.70 14.98 -11.68
CA ALA A 583 22.48 14.21 -11.45
C ALA A 583 21.24 15.03 -11.79
N GLY A 584 21.18 16.30 -11.37
CA GLY A 584 20.08 17.22 -11.68
C GLY A 584 19.88 17.39 -13.19
N MET A 585 20.94 17.61 -13.97
CA MET A 585 20.85 17.68 -15.44
C MET A 585 20.43 16.34 -16.06
N TRP A 586 20.96 15.23 -15.54
CA TRP A 586 20.73 13.90 -16.09
C TRP A 586 19.28 13.43 -15.92
N ILE A 587 18.69 13.68 -14.74
CA ILE A 587 17.33 13.26 -14.39
C ILE A 587 16.28 14.30 -14.84
N MET A 588 16.69 15.51 -15.22
CA MET A 588 15.76 16.59 -15.61
C MET A 588 14.81 16.18 -16.74
N THR A 589 15.26 15.38 -17.69
CA THR A 589 14.43 14.89 -18.80
C THR A 589 13.27 14.05 -18.27
N ALA A 590 13.51 13.14 -17.33
CA ALA A 590 12.47 12.32 -16.71
C ALA A 590 11.55 13.16 -15.81
N VAL A 591 12.13 14.11 -15.06
CA VAL A 591 11.40 15.00 -14.16
C VAL A 591 10.41 15.90 -14.91
N THR A 592 10.75 16.37 -16.10
CA THR A 592 9.87 17.22 -16.92
C THR A 592 9.23 16.47 -18.10
N ALA A 593 9.32 15.14 -18.11
CA ALA A 593 8.74 14.33 -19.16
C ALA A 593 7.22 14.39 -19.09
N ASP A 594 6.60 14.69 -20.23
CA ASP A 594 5.17 14.58 -20.41
C ASP A 594 4.77 13.11 -20.46
N VAL A 595 3.94 12.69 -19.50
CA VAL A 595 3.51 11.29 -19.33
C VAL A 595 2.72 10.81 -20.55
N ASP A 596 1.99 11.72 -21.21
CA ASP A 596 1.13 11.39 -22.35
C ASP A 596 1.91 11.26 -23.67
N ASN A 597 3.20 11.65 -23.67
CA ASN A 597 4.04 11.67 -24.88
C ASN A 597 5.41 11.02 -24.65
N LEU A 598 5.44 9.93 -23.88
CA LEU A 598 6.66 9.17 -23.63
C LEU A 598 7.04 8.33 -24.86
N PRO A 599 8.31 8.38 -25.32
CA PRO A 599 8.78 7.50 -26.39
C PRO A 599 8.83 6.04 -25.91
N ASP A 600 8.44 5.09 -26.77
CA ASP A 600 8.61 3.66 -26.51
C ASP A 600 10.11 3.32 -26.52
N VAL A 601 10.71 3.28 -25.33
CA VAL A 601 12.14 2.97 -25.11
C VAL A 601 12.51 1.60 -25.71
N GLY A 602 11.56 0.67 -25.84
CA GLY A 602 11.79 -0.64 -26.44
C GLY A 602 11.90 -0.63 -27.97
N SER A 603 11.67 0.50 -28.62
CA SER A 603 11.73 0.63 -30.09
C SER A 603 13.06 1.20 -30.62
N TYR A 604 13.91 1.75 -29.74
CA TYR A 604 15.18 2.38 -30.11
C TYR A 604 16.39 1.45 -29.90
N ARG A 605 17.40 1.55 -30.78
CA ARG A 605 18.75 1.02 -30.51
C ARG A 605 19.57 2.07 -29.76
N LEU A 606 20.56 1.62 -28.98
CA LEU A 606 21.46 2.50 -28.21
C LEU A 606 22.13 3.57 -29.09
N GLU A 607 22.53 3.17 -30.30
CA GLU A 607 23.18 4.02 -31.30
C GLU A 607 22.25 5.10 -31.84
N ASP A 608 20.97 4.78 -32.01
CA ASP A 608 19.94 5.72 -32.46
C ASP A 608 19.61 6.72 -31.36
N PHE A 609 19.61 6.29 -30.09
CA PHE A 609 19.35 7.14 -28.95
C PHE A 609 20.40 8.28 -28.87
N TYR A 610 21.68 7.99 -29.01
CA TYR A 610 22.73 9.01 -28.87
C TYR A 610 23.21 9.65 -30.17
N SER A 611 22.46 9.50 -31.26
CA SER A 611 22.79 10.11 -32.56
C SER A 611 22.70 11.64 -32.49
N ASP A 612 23.48 12.34 -33.33
CA ASP A 612 23.41 13.79 -33.43
C ASP A 612 22.04 14.28 -33.95
N GLU A 613 21.35 13.47 -34.75
CA GLU A 613 19.99 13.75 -35.23
C GLU A 613 18.96 13.67 -34.10
N SER A 614 19.00 12.60 -33.29
CA SER A 614 18.17 12.44 -32.09
C SER A 614 18.40 13.58 -31.11
N LEU A 615 19.66 13.94 -30.87
CA LEU A 615 20.02 15.06 -30.02
C LEU A 615 19.46 16.39 -30.54
N ALA A 616 19.60 16.68 -31.84
CA ALA A 616 19.05 17.89 -32.42
C ALA A 616 17.53 17.96 -32.28
N ASN A 617 16.84 16.83 -32.49
CA ASN A 617 15.41 16.71 -32.31
C ASN A 617 15.00 16.90 -30.84
N TRP A 618 15.73 16.31 -29.89
CA TRP A 618 15.45 16.51 -28.47
C TRP A 618 15.66 17.95 -28.02
N ILE A 619 16.71 18.62 -28.50
CA ILE A 619 16.96 20.04 -28.20
C ILE A 619 15.82 20.91 -28.75
N SER A 620 15.34 20.65 -29.96
CA SER A 620 14.26 21.44 -30.57
C SER A 620 12.90 21.21 -29.90
N THR A 621 12.68 20.01 -29.34
CA THR A 621 11.42 19.61 -28.69
C THR A 621 11.39 19.79 -27.17
N GLN A 622 12.42 20.41 -26.59
CA GLN A 622 12.44 20.67 -25.15
C GLN A 622 11.20 21.44 -24.68
N THR A 623 10.63 21.03 -23.56
CA THR A 623 9.51 21.74 -22.94
C THR A 623 9.99 23.07 -22.34
N PRO A 624 9.11 24.09 -22.22
CA PRO A 624 9.42 25.32 -21.49
C PRO A 624 9.86 25.04 -20.05
N SER A 625 9.22 24.07 -19.38
CA SER A 625 9.57 23.63 -18.02
C SER A 625 11.00 23.09 -17.95
N TYR A 626 11.39 22.20 -18.87
CA TYR A 626 12.77 21.68 -18.95
C TYR A 626 13.80 22.82 -19.07
N ARG A 627 13.58 23.75 -20.01
CA ARG A 627 14.51 24.87 -20.22
C ARG A 627 14.62 25.76 -18.99
N GLN A 628 13.50 26.08 -18.35
CA GLN A 628 13.50 26.94 -17.16
C GLN A 628 14.19 26.26 -15.98
N ARG A 629 13.86 24.99 -15.68
CA ARG A 629 14.48 24.25 -14.57
C ARG A 629 15.99 24.04 -14.78
N THR A 630 16.40 23.74 -16.02
CA THR A 630 17.82 23.59 -16.37
C THR A 630 18.57 24.92 -16.25
N LYS A 631 17.97 26.01 -16.75
CA LYS A 631 18.53 27.36 -16.60
C LYS A 631 18.74 27.71 -15.13
N ASP A 632 17.73 27.47 -14.29
CA ASP A 632 17.82 27.75 -12.86
C ASP A 632 18.89 26.92 -12.16
N LEU A 633 18.99 25.62 -12.47
CA LEU A 633 20.02 24.74 -11.94
C LEU A 633 21.42 25.26 -12.26
N VAL A 634 21.71 25.55 -13.54
CA VAL A 634 23.06 25.93 -13.97
C VAL A 634 23.44 27.31 -13.45
N LEU A 635 22.50 28.27 -13.45
CA LEU A 635 22.74 29.60 -12.90
C LEU A 635 22.98 29.55 -11.39
N GLU A 636 22.29 28.69 -10.64
CA GLU A 636 22.55 28.50 -9.21
C GLU A 636 24.00 28.05 -8.94
N TYR A 637 24.52 27.11 -9.73
CA TYR A 637 25.90 26.66 -9.60
C TYR A 637 26.94 27.71 -10.02
N LEU A 638 26.60 28.54 -11.01
CA LEU A 638 27.42 29.67 -11.42
C LEU A 638 27.48 30.74 -10.32
N ASP A 639 26.35 31.04 -9.69
CA ASP A 639 26.26 32.00 -8.57
C ASP A 639 27.06 31.52 -7.34
N LYS A 640 27.12 30.20 -7.12
CA LYS A 640 27.93 29.58 -6.06
C LYS A 640 29.43 29.60 -6.35
N GLY A 641 29.85 29.94 -7.58
CA GLY A 641 31.27 29.93 -7.99
C GLY A 641 31.86 28.52 -8.12
N ILE A 642 31.01 27.51 -8.33
CA ILE A 642 31.43 26.12 -8.51
C ILE A 642 31.67 25.80 -9.99
N LEU A 643 30.90 26.46 -10.87
CA LEU A 643 31.02 26.39 -12.32
C LEU A 643 31.87 27.52 -12.92
#